data_AF-A0A316G8J7-F1
#
_entry.id   AF-A0A316G8J7-F1
#
_cell.length_a   1.000
_cell.length_b   1.000
_cell.length_c   1.000
_cell.angle_alpha   90.00
_cell.angle_beta   90.00
_cell.angle_gamma   90.00
#
_symmetry.space_group_name_H-M   'P 1'
#
loop_
_entity.id
_entity.type
_entity.pdbx_description
1 polymer ?
#
loop_
_entity_poly.entity_id
_entity_poly.type
_entity_poly.pdbx_seq_one_letter_code
_entity_poly.pdbx_strand_id
1 'polypeptide(L)'
;MDKATRNSIERATQQVRKLLDEDFSSQLEGAFDVLRSGVIAPTGGAHLSRRQQFQRDKIVAAIEHKRAAGMIAADAVADYVRDSAFTTLNRFVALKMLEARLLVQECITKGEQSAGYREFCGMAPGLALLPDATGYRLYVESLFDEFSTEIKVLFDRRDVASVLWPKRQTFEALLTILNAPDLSGVWGEDETIGWVYQFFNSGEERKKMRDDSPVPRNSRELAVRNQFFTPRYVVQFLTDNTLGRIWVEMHGERTRLIEVCEYLVWPTDQPAQPRLRKDPRDLRILDPACGSGHFLLYSYDLLLTIYEEAWSDGGPAPKSEVTGRSLREDYPDLADLRRAMPGLIIELNLHGVDIDPRCAQIAALALWLRAQRAWKDIGVPASERPRIRRTHIVVAEPMPGDTTLVEEFAARLDPPLLRDLFTKMVDESQSAGELGVLLRVEGGIAAEVRRARELFVKQRQMSGFLPGMEPVAQQGNLDLSGINDDGFFHEAEARIVEALRVFAETAPATASVRRRLFAGDAAQGVALIDVVRTQFDVVLMNPPFGACSLAAKKKFEKSYPRTKNDLYAAFVERGIELLQSHGLLGAITSRTGFFLSSFQKWREEILMKEAPPTVFADLGEGVMDAANVEAAAYCLMKGQS
;
A
#
# COMPACT_ATOMS: atom_id res chain seq x y z
N MET A 1 7.78 -18.49 11.87
CA MET A 1 7.11 -18.60 13.19
C MET A 1 6.50 -19.99 13.39
N ASP A 2 6.58 -20.58 14.59
CA ASP A 2 5.99 -21.92 14.84
C ASP A 2 4.44 -21.90 14.95
N LYS A 3 3.80 -23.07 14.97
CA LYS A 3 2.34 -23.19 15.03
C LYS A 3 1.74 -22.70 16.36
N ALA A 4 2.41 -22.93 17.48
CA ALA A 4 1.91 -22.56 18.81
C ALA A 4 1.86 -21.03 18.97
N THR A 5 2.89 -20.35 18.48
CA THR A 5 3.00 -18.90 18.43
C THR A 5 1.91 -18.30 17.55
N ARG A 6 1.71 -18.86 16.33
CA ARG A 6 0.63 -18.43 15.42
C ARG A 6 -0.75 -18.57 16.06
N ASN A 7 -1.03 -19.70 16.73
CA ASN A 7 -2.29 -19.90 17.45
C ASN A 7 -2.49 -18.86 18.58
N SER A 8 -1.41 -18.43 19.23
CA SER A 8 -1.50 -17.42 20.29
C SER A 8 -1.85 -16.05 19.73
N ILE A 9 -1.22 -15.66 18.61
CA ILE A 9 -1.58 -14.44 17.86
C ILE A 9 -3.03 -14.50 17.38
N GLU A 10 -3.47 -15.64 16.83
CA GLU A 10 -4.86 -15.82 16.36
C GLU A 10 -5.86 -15.60 17.48
N ARG A 11 -5.66 -16.26 18.64
CA ARG A 11 -6.54 -16.10 19.81
C ARG A 11 -6.60 -14.65 20.28
N ALA A 12 -5.45 -14.01 20.44
CA ALA A 12 -5.36 -12.62 20.88
C ALA A 12 -6.08 -11.67 19.90
N THR A 13 -5.84 -11.85 18.61
CA THR A 13 -6.46 -11.06 17.53
C THR A 13 -7.98 -11.19 17.55
N GLN A 14 -8.50 -12.42 17.62
CA GLN A 14 -9.95 -12.68 17.64
C GLN A 14 -10.61 -12.15 18.91
N GLN A 15 -9.95 -12.27 20.06
CA GLN A 15 -10.44 -11.71 21.33
C GLN A 15 -10.52 -10.18 21.28
N VAL A 16 -9.47 -9.50 20.81
CA VAL A 16 -9.47 -8.04 20.69
C VAL A 16 -10.47 -7.57 19.64
N ARG A 17 -10.58 -8.25 18.50
CA ARG A 17 -11.60 -7.94 17.48
C ARG A 17 -12.99 -7.95 18.10
N LYS A 18 -13.37 -9.05 18.76
CA LYS A 18 -14.69 -9.19 19.38
C LYS A 18 -14.95 -8.09 20.41
N LEU A 19 -13.95 -7.82 21.26
CA LEU A 19 -14.00 -6.81 22.31
C LEU A 19 -14.25 -5.40 21.73
N LEU A 20 -13.54 -5.04 20.65
CA LEU A 20 -13.70 -3.76 19.97
C LEU A 20 -15.02 -3.67 19.20
N ASP A 21 -15.41 -4.73 18.48
CA ASP A 21 -16.67 -4.79 17.72
C ASP A 21 -17.88 -4.56 18.65
N GLU A 22 -17.89 -5.19 19.83
CA GLU A 22 -18.96 -5.05 20.83
C GLU A 22 -19.01 -3.63 21.43
N ASP A 23 -17.86 -3.08 21.83
CA ASP A 23 -17.79 -1.74 22.40
C ASP A 23 -18.16 -0.66 21.38
N PHE A 24 -17.57 -0.70 20.18
CA PHE A 24 -17.83 0.28 19.13
C PHE A 24 -19.27 0.23 18.65
N SER A 25 -19.85 -0.95 18.48
CA SER A 25 -21.28 -1.07 18.18
C SER A 25 -22.15 -0.46 19.28
N SER A 26 -21.82 -0.72 20.55
CA SER A 26 -22.52 -0.12 21.70
C SER A 26 -22.39 1.41 21.73
N GLN A 27 -21.24 1.95 21.38
CA GLN A 27 -21.02 3.40 21.30
C GLN A 27 -21.84 4.03 20.18
N LEU A 28 -21.88 3.40 18.99
CA LEU A 28 -22.70 3.88 17.88
C LEU A 28 -24.17 4.00 18.27
N GLU A 29 -24.72 2.94 18.87
CA GLU A 29 -26.14 2.89 19.26
C GLU A 29 -26.44 3.82 20.44
N GLY A 30 -25.62 3.77 21.48
CA GLY A 30 -25.91 4.45 22.76
C GLY A 30 -25.44 5.90 22.85
N ALA A 31 -24.41 6.28 22.08
CA ALA A 31 -23.79 7.60 22.19
C ALA A 31 -23.85 8.44 20.90
N PHE A 32 -24.18 7.84 19.75
CA PHE A 32 -24.16 8.54 18.46
C PHE A 32 -25.45 8.38 17.63
N ASP A 33 -26.49 7.72 18.15
CA ASP A 33 -27.75 7.47 17.45
C ASP A 33 -27.59 6.80 16.08
N VAL A 34 -26.66 5.85 15.97
CA VAL A 34 -26.40 5.05 14.76
C VAL A 34 -26.75 3.60 15.08
N LEU A 35 -27.88 3.12 14.55
CA LEU A 35 -28.35 1.76 14.83
C LEU A 35 -27.66 0.72 13.95
N ARG A 36 -27.44 -0.49 14.47
CA ARG A 36 -26.91 -1.63 13.70
C ARG A 36 -27.72 -1.97 12.44
N SER A 37 -29.02 -1.64 12.45
CA SER A 37 -29.89 -1.80 11.28
C SER A 37 -29.54 -0.85 10.12
N GLY A 38 -28.66 0.13 10.33
CA GLY A 38 -28.36 1.19 9.38
C GLY A 38 -29.38 2.33 9.39
N VAL A 39 -30.29 2.34 10.37
CA VAL A 39 -31.17 3.47 10.63
C VAL A 39 -30.38 4.55 11.39
N ILE A 40 -30.27 5.72 10.77
CA ILE A 40 -29.56 6.88 11.29
C ILE A 40 -30.51 8.08 11.24
N ALA A 41 -30.72 8.73 12.38
CA ALA A 41 -31.53 9.95 12.41
C ALA A 41 -30.85 11.09 11.60
N PRO A 42 -31.60 11.93 10.87
CA PRO A 42 -31.01 13.04 10.10
C PRO A 42 -30.19 14.00 10.97
N THR A 43 -30.63 14.21 12.21
CA THR A 43 -29.96 15.03 13.22
C THR A 43 -29.65 14.17 14.43
N GLY A 44 -28.54 14.48 15.12
CA GLY A 44 -28.24 13.86 16.40
C GLY A 44 -29.25 14.27 17.48
N GLY A 45 -29.47 13.39 18.47
CA GLY A 45 -30.32 13.69 19.61
C GLY A 45 -29.79 14.84 20.47
N ALA A 46 -30.69 15.51 21.20
CA ALA A 46 -30.34 16.65 22.08
C ALA A 46 -29.38 16.30 23.24
N HIS A 47 -29.13 15.00 23.49
CA HIS A 47 -28.20 14.52 24.50
C HIS A 47 -26.72 14.61 24.08
N LEU A 48 -26.44 14.83 22.79
CA LEU A 48 -25.08 14.94 22.27
C LEU A 48 -24.46 16.28 22.65
N SER A 49 -23.29 16.24 23.28
CA SER A 49 -22.45 17.44 23.39
C SER A 49 -21.99 17.92 22.01
N ARG A 50 -21.55 19.18 21.90
CA ARG A 50 -21.02 19.73 20.64
C ARG A 50 -19.87 18.89 20.05
N ARG A 51 -19.02 18.34 20.92
CA ARG A 51 -17.93 17.43 20.52
C ARG A 51 -18.48 16.11 19.97
N GLN A 52 -19.44 15.50 20.66
CA GLN A 52 -20.07 14.26 20.21
C GLN A 52 -20.86 14.45 18.92
N GLN A 53 -21.53 15.59 18.74
CA GLN A 53 -22.18 15.93 17.47
C GLN A 53 -21.17 15.97 16.33
N PHE A 54 -20.01 16.61 16.52
CA PHE A 54 -18.95 16.64 15.52
C PHE A 54 -18.38 15.25 15.22
N GLN A 55 -18.22 14.39 16.23
CA GLN A 55 -17.83 12.99 16.04
C GLN A 55 -18.90 12.20 15.29
N ARG A 56 -20.18 12.38 15.65
CA ARG A 56 -21.32 11.78 14.96
C ARG A 56 -21.33 12.16 13.49
N ASP A 57 -21.16 13.44 13.16
CA ASP A 57 -21.18 13.91 11.77
C ASP A 57 -20.07 13.25 10.95
N LYS A 58 -18.90 12.97 11.55
CA LYS A 58 -17.83 12.19 10.92
C LYS A 58 -18.24 10.74 10.66
N ILE A 59 -18.77 10.08 11.69
CA ILE A 59 -19.23 8.68 11.63
C ILE A 59 -20.29 8.53 10.53
N VAL A 60 -21.30 9.38 10.56
CA VAL A 60 -22.40 9.36 9.58
C VAL A 60 -21.89 9.64 8.18
N ALA A 61 -20.98 10.61 7.99
CA ALA A 61 -20.40 10.87 6.67
C ALA A 61 -19.63 9.66 6.12
N ALA A 62 -18.90 8.92 6.96
CA ALA A 62 -18.19 7.71 6.54
C ALA A 62 -19.17 6.57 6.17
N ILE A 63 -20.23 6.39 6.94
CA ILE A 63 -21.26 5.38 6.66
C ILE A 63 -22.03 5.72 5.38
N GLU A 64 -22.44 6.98 5.20
CA GLU A 64 -23.13 7.43 3.99
C GLU A 64 -22.24 7.35 2.75
N HIS A 65 -20.93 7.59 2.89
CA HIS A 65 -19.98 7.37 1.81
C HIS A 65 -19.95 5.90 1.37
N LYS A 66 -19.92 4.94 2.30
CA LYS A 66 -20.04 3.50 2.00
C LYS A 66 -21.38 3.14 1.35
N ARG A 67 -22.49 3.76 1.78
CA ARG A 67 -23.82 3.58 1.16
C ARG A 67 -23.87 4.13 -0.26
N ALA A 68 -23.23 5.27 -0.52
CA ALA A 68 -23.11 5.84 -1.86
C ALA A 68 -22.32 4.93 -2.81
N ALA A 69 -21.36 4.16 -2.29
CA ALA A 69 -20.67 3.10 -3.01
C ALA A 69 -21.51 1.81 -3.22
N GLY A 70 -22.79 1.81 -2.82
CA GLY A 70 -23.73 0.72 -3.05
C GLY A 70 -23.87 -0.29 -1.90
N MET A 71 -23.24 -0.07 -0.74
CA MET A 71 -23.44 -0.94 0.43
C MET A 71 -24.83 -0.76 1.04
N ILE A 72 -25.46 -1.86 1.43
CA ILE A 72 -26.72 -1.80 2.17
C ILE A 72 -26.50 -1.18 3.56
N ALA A 73 -27.55 -0.56 4.09
CA ALA A 73 -27.52 0.23 5.32
C ALA A 73 -26.83 -0.45 6.50
N ALA A 74 -27.26 -1.67 6.83
CA ALA A 74 -26.72 -2.44 7.95
C ALA A 74 -25.25 -2.84 7.72
N ASP A 75 -24.91 -3.25 6.49
CA ASP A 75 -23.54 -3.62 6.14
C ASP A 75 -22.60 -2.42 6.21
N ALA A 76 -23.05 -1.22 5.81
CA ALA A 76 -22.25 0.00 5.90
C ALA A 76 -21.89 0.35 7.36
N VAL A 77 -22.83 0.17 8.30
CA VAL A 77 -22.56 0.35 9.74
C VAL A 77 -21.61 -0.72 10.26
N ALA A 78 -21.86 -1.99 9.92
CA ALA A 78 -21.02 -3.11 10.34
C ALA A 78 -19.58 -2.99 9.80
N ASP A 79 -19.43 -2.49 8.57
CA ASP A 79 -18.14 -2.25 7.95
C ASP A 79 -17.41 -1.07 8.60
N TYR A 80 -18.11 0.02 8.94
CA TYR A 80 -17.51 1.12 9.71
C TYR A 80 -17.00 0.68 11.09
N VAL A 81 -17.77 -0.14 11.82
CA VAL A 81 -17.33 -0.72 13.11
C VAL A 81 -16.08 -1.55 12.91
N ARG A 82 -16.07 -2.42 11.89
CA ARG A 82 -14.95 -3.30 11.58
C ARG A 82 -13.69 -2.51 11.24
N ASP A 83 -13.80 -1.47 10.41
CA ASP A 83 -12.66 -0.61 10.05
C ASP A 83 -12.09 0.11 11.27
N SER A 84 -12.97 0.59 12.15
CA SER A 84 -12.59 1.23 13.41
C SER A 84 -11.87 0.25 14.33
N ALA A 85 -12.41 -0.97 14.50
CA ALA A 85 -11.81 -2.03 15.31
C ALA A 85 -10.45 -2.46 14.75
N PHE A 86 -10.35 -2.65 13.43
CA PHE A 86 -9.13 -3.01 12.73
C PHE A 86 -8.04 -1.95 12.92
N THR A 87 -8.35 -0.70 12.63
CA THR A 87 -7.41 0.43 12.76
C THR A 87 -6.93 0.58 14.21
N THR A 88 -7.85 0.43 15.17
CA THR A 88 -7.51 0.47 16.59
C THR A 88 -6.56 -0.66 16.97
N LEU A 89 -6.87 -1.92 16.66
CA LEU A 89 -6.01 -3.06 16.96
C LEU A 89 -4.62 -2.88 16.35
N ASN A 90 -4.55 -2.52 15.07
CA ASN A 90 -3.27 -2.40 14.37
C ASN A 90 -2.38 -1.29 14.94
N ARG A 91 -2.94 -0.18 15.41
CA ARG A 91 -2.16 0.86 16.10
C ARG A 91 -1.51 0.35 17.37
N PHE A 92 -2.25 -0.42 18.17
CA PHE A 92 -1.69 -0.98 19.41
C PHE A 92 -0.69 -2.11 19.15
N VAL A 93 -0.95 -2.96 18.15
CA VAL A 93 0.04 -3.94 17.68
C VAL A 93 1.31 -3.25 17.16
N ALA A 94 1.17 -2.16 16.40
CA ALA A 94 2.29 -1.36 15.94
C ALA A 94 3.08 -0.76 17.10
N LEU A 95 2.41 -0.19 18.12
CA LEU A 95 3.08 0.29 19.33
C LEU A 95 3.83 -0.83 20.06
N LYS A 96 3.26 -2.03 20.19
CA LYS A 96 3.95 -3.20 20.77
C LYS A 96 5.22 -3.55 19.99
N MET A 97 5.11 -3.53 18.66
CA MET A 97 6.22 -3.80 17.74
C MET A 97 7.31 -2.73 17.81
N LEU A 98 6.93 -1.45 17.98
CA LEU A 98 7.84 -0.33 18.15
C LEU A 98 8.59 -0.42 19.49
N GLU A 99 7.89 -0.73 20.58
CA GLU A 99 8.48 -0.95 21.91
C GLU A 99 9.52 -2.07 21.87
N ALA A 100 9.15 -3.23 21.31
CA ALA A 100 10.02 -4.41 21.23
C ALA A 100 11.28 -4.16 20.40
N ARG A 101 11.22 -3.24 19.43
CA ARG A 101 12.36 -2.84 18.59
C ARG A 101 13.15 -1.66 19.14
N LEU A 102 12.74 -1.10 20.28
CA LEU A 102 13.32 0.10 20.92
C LEU A 102 13.22 1.35 20.05
N LEU A 103 12.14 1.46 19.26
CA LEU A 103 11.84 2.64 18.45
C LEU A 103 10.97 3.66 19.19
N VAL A 104 10.30 3.19 20.24
CA VAL A 104 9.62 4.03 21.23
C VAL A 104 9.98 3.50 22.62
N GLN A 105 10.04 4.40 23.59
CA GLN A 105 10.13 4.01 24.99
C GLN A 105 8.89 3.20 25.39
N GLU A 106 8.98 2.37 26.43
CA GLU A 106 7.84 1.64 26.99
C GLU A 106 6.65 2.59 27.20
N CYS A 107 5.60 2.40 26.42
CA CYS A 107 4.44 3.29 26.29
C CYS A 107 3.11 2.59 26.58
N ILE A 108 2.96 1.30 26.27
CA ILE A 108 1.74 0.52 26.45
C ILE A 108 1.93 -0.81 27.18
N THR A 109 3.16 -1.33 27.26
CA THR A 109 3.44 -2.63 27.92
C THR A 109 3.00 -2.68 29.39
N LYS A 110 3.07 -1.55 30.11
CA LYS A 110 2.62 -1.47 31.52
C LYS A 110 1.44 -0.52 31.71
N GLY A 111 0.68 -0.24 30.66
CA GLY A 111 -0.42 0.72 30.72
C GLY A 111 0.05 2.08 31.27
N GLU A 112 -0.69 2.62 32.24
CA GLU A 112 -0.36 3.88 32.93
C GLU A 112 0.94 3.83 33.76
N GLN A 113 1.53 2.66 33.97
CA GLN A 113 2.81 2.53 34.68
C GLN A 113 4.02 2.52 33.74
N SER A 114 3.78 2.58 32.42
CA SER A 114 4.81 2.54 31.40
C SER A 114 5.81 3.70 31.59
N ALA A 115 7.10 3.40 31.44
CA ALA A 115 8.17 4.37 31.71
C ALA A 115 8.00 5.68 30.91
N GLY A 116 7.63 5.59 29.63
CA GLY A 116 7.41 6.74 28.77
C GLY A 116 6.26 7.63 29.21
N TYR A 117 5.15 7.05 29.72
CA TYR A 117 4.07 7.86 30.27
C TYR A 117 4.47 8.54 31.59
N ARG A 118 5.25 7.87 32.44
CA ARG A 118 5.78 8.48 33.68
C ARG A 118 6.68 9.67 33.38
N GLU A 119 7.55 9.55 32.38
CA GLU A 119 8.42 10.64 31.91
C GLU A 119 7.60 11.80 31.32
N PHE A 120 6.60 11.49 30.49
CA PHE A 120 5.67 12.48 29.95
C PHE A 120 4.91 13.25 31.05
N CYS A 121 4.45 12.55 32.09
CA CYS A 121 3.86 13.18 33.28
C CYS A 121 4.88 14.05 34.05
N GLY A 122 6.16 13.68 34.04
CA GLY A 122 7.22 14.51 34.62
C GLY A 122 7.35 15.88 33.93
N MET A 123 7.11 15.93 32.62
CA MET A 123 7.10 17.17 31.83
C MET A 123 5.79 17.96 32.00
N ALA A 124 4.67 17.27 32.19
CA ALA A 124 3.36 17.88 32.39
C ALA A 124 2.59 17.18 33.55
N PRO A 125 2.86 17.54 34.83
CA PRO A 125 2.32 16.84 35.99
C PRO A 125 0.80 16.85 36.10
N GLY A 126 0.13 17.85 35.50
CA GLY A 126 -1.33 17.96 35.48
C GLY A 126 -2.03 16.82 34.72
N LEU A 127 -1.33 16.11 33.82
CA LEU A 127 -1.91 15.02 33.04
C LEU A 127 -2.31 13.82 33.90
N ALA A 128 -1.50 13.49 34.89
CA ALA A 128 -1.77 12.39 35.83
C ALA A 128 -3.00 12.65 36.71
N LEU A 129 -3.43 13.90 36.83
CA LEU A 129 -4.59 14.31 37.62
C LEU A 129 -5.90 14.29 36.82
N LEU A 130 -5.84 14.11 35.50
CA LEU A 130 -7.03 14.08 34.67
C LEU A 130 -7.85 12.80 34.95
N PRO A 131 -9.18 12.90 35.02
CA PRO A 131 -10.03 11.76 35.31
C PRO A 131 -9.97 10.70 34.19
N ASP A 132 -10.39 9.48 34.52
CA ASP A 132 -10.61 8.40 33.55
C ASP A 132 -9.40 8.05 32.67
N ALA A 133 -8.19 8.18 33.21
CA ALA A 133 -6.95 7.95 32.47
C ALA A 133 -6.79 8.83 31.23
N THR A 134 -7.45 10.00 31.20
CA THR A 134 -7.40 10.93 30.07
C THR A 134 -5.98 11.39 29.78
N GLY A 135 -5.14 11.57 30.80
CA GLY A 135 -3.72 11.89 30.62
C GLY A 135 -2.97 10.82 29.83
N TYR A 136 -3.23 9.54 30.12
CA TYR A 136 -2.60 8.42 29.43
C TYR A 136 -3.11 8.28 28.00
N ARG A 137 -4.40 8.51 27.77
CA ARG A 137 -4.94 8.62 26.41
C ARG A 137 -4.25 9.73 25.61
N LEU A 138 -4.09 10.93 26.18
CA LEU A 138 -3.43 12.05 25.51
C LEU A 138 -1.97 11.72 25.15
N TYR A 139 -1.27 11.02 26.04
CA TYR A 139 0.08 10.51 25.76
C TYR A 139 0.09 9.57 24.55
N VAL A 140 -0.78 8.55 24.54
CA VAL A 140 -0.87 7.61 23.40
C VAL A 140 -1.27 8.32 22.11
N GLU A 141 -2.22 9.26 22.18
CA GLU A 141 -2.61 10.08 21.01
C GLU A 141 -1.45 10.95 20.51
N SER A 142 -0.57 11.43 21.38
CA SER A 142 0.63 12.18 20.98
C SER A 142 1.65 11.32 20.22
N LEU A 143 1.81 10.05 20.61
CA LEU A 143 2.62 9.09 19.87
C LEU A 143 2.01 8.83 18.48
N PHE A 144 0.69 8.72 18.39
CA PHE A 144 0.02 8.60 17.09
C PHE A 144 0.27 9.83 16.21
N ASP A 145 0.21 11.05 16.77
CA ASP A 145 0.50 12.26 16.02
C ASP A 145 1.94 12.29 15.50
N GLU A 146 2.91 11.89 16.33
CA GLU A 146 4.32 11.76 15.94
C GLU A 146 4.51 10.77 14.78
N PHE A 147 4.05 9.53 14.94
CA PHE A 147 4.22 8.49 13.92
C PHE A 147 3.39 8.75 12.65
N SER A 148 2.31 9.53 12.73
CA SER A 148 1.52 9.91 11.55
C SER A 148 2.28 10.78 10.55
N THR A 149 3.43 11.35 10.95
CA THR A 149 4.28 12.14 10.06
C THR A 149 5.01 11.31 9.01
N GLU A 150 5.24 10.02 9.28
CA GLU A 150 5.91 9.08 8.36
C GLU A 150 4.99 7.92 7.96
N ILE A 151 4.14 7.42 8.87
CA ILE A 151 3.22 6.31 8.64
C ILE A 151 1.76 6.79 8.78
N LYS A 152 1.43 7.79 7.97
CA LYS A 152 0.12 8.47 8.00
C LYS A 152 -1.06 7.49 7.89
N VAL A 153 -0.96 6.54 6.97
CA VAL A 153 -2.03 5.57 6.66
C VAL A 153 -2.52 4.80 7.89
N LEU A 154 -1.66 4.57 8.88
CA LEU A 154 -2.00 3.85 10.10
C LEU A 154 -2.29 4.80 11.27
N PHE A 155 -1.45 5.81 11.51
CA PHE A 155 -1.50 6.61 12.75
C PHE A 155 -2.29 7.92 12.67
N ASP A 156 -2.75 8.35 11.48
CA ASP A 156 -3.50 9.60 11.35
C ASP A 156 -4.85 9.56 12.10
N ARG A 157 -4.93 10.27 13.22
CA ARG A 157 -6.15 10.36 14.03
C ARG A 157 -7.28 11.16 13.36
N ARG A 158 -7.03 11.80 12.23
CA ARG A 158 -8.07 12.49 11.44
C ARG A 158 -8.86 11.53 10.56
N ASP A 159 -8.34 10.31 10.37
CA ASP A 159 -9.02 9.24 9.66
C ASP A 159 -10.38 8.91 10.30
N VAL A 160 -11.38 8.56 9.48
CA VAL A 160 -12.74 8.32 9.93
C VAL A 160 -12.88 7.07 10.80
N ALA A 161 -12.04 6.07 10.63
CA ALA A 161 -11.95 4.87 11.47
C ALA A 161 -11.31 5.17 12.85
N SER A 162 -10.79 6.39 13.05
CA SER A 162 -10.14 6.83 14.30
C SER A 162 -11.05 7.61 15.24
N VAL A 163 -12.32 7.81 14.86
CA VAL A 163 -13.25 8.66 15.63
C VAL A 163 -13.63 7.99 16.95
N LEU A 164 -13.83 6.67 16.92
CA LEU A 164 -14.13 5.88 18.11
C LEU A 164 -12.87 5.59 18.91
N TRP A 165 -13.02 5.59 20.23
CA TRP A 165 -11.97 5.21 21.16
C TRP A 165 -12.51 4.15 22.12
N PRO A 166 -11.75 3.08 22.43
CA PRO A 166 -12.22 2.06 23.35
C PRO A 166 -12.58 2.67 24.71
N LYS A 167 -13.74 2.31 25.27
CA LYS A 167 -14.07 2.69 26.65
C LYS A 167 -13.01 2.15 27.60
N ARG A 168 -12.86 2.75 28.78
CA ARG A 168 -11.81 2.40 29.75
C ARG A 168 -11.67 0.89 29.98
N GLN A 169 -12.77 0.20 30.28
CA GLN A 169 -12.77 -1.24 30.50
C GLN A 169 -12.29 -2.03 29.28
N THR A 170 -12.79 -1.67 28.09
CA THR A 170 -12.36 -2.23 26.80
C THR A 170 -10.88 -2.01 26.56
N PHE A 171 -10.39 -0.80 26.87
CA PHE A 171 -9.00 -0.43 26.67
C PHE A 171 -8.05 -1.22 27.60
N GLU A 172 -8.40 -1.33 28.88
CA GLU A 172 -7.64 -2.12 29.86
C GLU A 172 -7.61 -3.62 29.48
N ALA A 173 -8.74 -4.15 29.00
CA ALA A 173 -8.83 -5.53 28.51
C ALA A 173 -7.99 -5.73 27.23
N LEU A 174 -8.02 -4.78 26.29
CA LEU A 174 -7.17 -4.80 25.10
C LEU A 174 -5.69 -4.88 25.48
N LEU A 175 -5.24 -4.00 26.39
CA LEU A 175 -3.85 -4.02 26.85
C LEU A 175 -3.49 -5.32 27.56
N THR A 176 -4.41 -5.88 28.35
CA THR A 176 -4.22 -7.17 29.01
C THR A 176 -3.98 -8.29 28.00
N ILE A 177 -4.78 -8.33 26.93
CA ILE A 177 -4.64 -9.34 25.86
C ILE A 177 -3.31 -9.17 25.13
N LEU A 178 -2.95 -7.94 24.71
CA LEU A 178 -1.71 -7.69 23.97
C LEU A 178 -0.44 -7.85 24.82
N ASN A 179 -0.56 -7.73 26.15
CA ASN A 179 0.54 -7.91 27.09
C ASN A 179 0.60 -9.33 27.69
N ALA A 180 -0.18 -10.28 27.14
CA ALA A 180 -0.15 -11.66 27.58
C ALA A 180 1.28 -12.26 27.46
N PRO A 181 1.76 -13.04 28.46
CA PRO A 181 3.14 -13.54 28.46
C PRO A 181 3.51 -14.39 27.25
N ASP A 182 2.56 -15.14 26.68
CA ASP A 182 2.73 -15.97 25.49
C ASP A 182 2.96 -15.17 24.20
N LEU A 183 2.64 -13.87 24.20
CA LEU A 183 2.91 -12.95 23.09
C LEU A 183 4.22 -12.19 23.24
N SER A 184 4.93 -12.29 24.37
CA SER A 184 6.12 -11.46 24.63
C SER A 184 7.21 -11.55 23.54
N GLY A 185 7.41 -12.72 22.95
CA GLY A 185 8.39 -12.96 21.90
C GLY A 185 7.95 -12.53 20.49
N VAL A 186 6.66 -12.30 20.25
CA VAL A 186 6.16 -12.10 18.87
C VAL A 186 6.36 -10.67 18.38
N TRP A 187 6.43 -9.69 19.28
CA TRP A 187 6.44 -8.28 18.91
C TRP A 187 7.73 -7.83 18.20
N GLY A 188 8.83 -8.59 18.36
CA GLY A 188 10.08 -8.37 17.62
C GLY A 188 10.10 -8.96 16.21
N GLU A 189 9.19 -9.88 15.89
CA GLU A 189 9.15 -10.58 14.61
C GLU A 189 8.54 -9.70 13.51
N ASP A 190 9.04 -9.84 12.28
CA ASP A 190 8.58 -9.04 11.14
C ASP A 190 7.22 -9.49 10.61
N GLU A 191 6.93 -10.79 10.68
CA GLU A 191 5.70 -11.40 10.15
C GLU A 191 4.46 -11.17 11.05
N THR A 192 4.66 -10.73 12.31
CA THR A 192 3.60 -10.66 13.33
C THR A 192 2.40 -9.84 12.88
N ILE A 193 2.62 -8.67 12.24
CA ILE A 193 1.52 -7.83 11.79
C ILE A 193 0.74 -8.45 10.62
N GLY A 194 1.42 -9.20 9.76
CA GLY A 194 0.77 -9.98 8.69
C GLY A 194 -0.13 -11.07 9.26
N TRP A 195 0.33 -11.77 10.30
CA TRP A 195 -0.48 -12.76 11.02
C TRP A 195 -1.69 -12.13 11.71
N VAL A 196 -1.52 -10.99 12.38
CA VAL A 196 -2.65 -10.24 12.98
C VAL A 196 -3.69 -9.87 11.91
N TYR A 197 -3.25 -9.39 10.75
CA TYR A 197 -4.17 -9.09 9.64
C TYR A 197 -4.93 -10.32 9.14
N GLN A 198 -4.23 -11.42 8.88
CA GLN A 198 -4.84 -12.66 8.40
C GLN A 198 -5.85 -13.24 9.41
N PHE A 199 -5.48 -13.21 10.69
CA PHE A 199 -6.33 -13.68 11.78
C PHE A 199 -7.39 -12.67 12.18
N PHE A 200 -7.40 -11.44 11.65
CA PHE A 200 -8.48 -10.51 11.93
C PHE A 200 -9.79 -11.02 11.35
N ASN A 201 -9.78 -11.51 10.11
CA ASN A 201 -10.95 -12.16 9.49
C ASN A 201 -10.99 -13.64 9.91
N SER A 202 -12.08 -14.09 10.53
CA SER A 202 -12.18 -15.46 11.04
C SER A 202 -12.29 -16.47 9.88
N GLY A 203 -11.80 -17.70 10.11
CA GLY A 203 -11.96 -18.80 9.14
C GLY A 203 -13.43 -19.12 8.85
N GLU A 204 -14.31 -18.93 9.84
CA GLU A 204 -15.75 -19.10 9.71
C GLU A 204 -16.37 -18.06 8.77
N GLU A 205 -15.93 -16.81 8.84
CA GLU A 205 -16.40 -15.74 7.95
C GLU A 205 -16.02 -16.03 6.49
N ARG A 206 -14.77 -16.47 6.25
CA ARG A 206 -14.32 -16.92 4.92
C ARG A 206 -15.14 -18.10 4.41
N LYS A 207 -15.41 -19.09 5.27
CA LYS A 207 -16.20 -20.27 4.91
C LYS A 207 -17.63 -19.88 4.55
N LYS A 208 -18.29 -19.08 5.39
CA LYS A 208 -19.65 -18.59 5.15
C LYS A 208 -19.77 -17.86 3.81
N MET A 209 -18.81 -16.98 3.48
CA MET A 209 -18.81 -16.31 2.17
C MET A 209 -18.78 -17.32 1.00
N ARG A 210 -17.94 -18.36 1.09
CA ARG A 210 -17.83 -19.41 0.07
C ARG A 210 -19.11 -20.25 -0.03
N ASP A 211 -19.74 -20.55 1.10
CA ASP A 211 -21.01 -21.28 1.16
C ASP A 211 -22.17 -20.45 0.58
N ASP A 212 -22.21 -19.14 0.86
CA ASP A 212 -23.23 -18.21 0.36
C ASP A 212 -23.14 -17.99 -1.17
N SER A 213 -21.92 -18.00 -1.72
CA SER A 213 -21.70 -17.81 -3.16
C SER A 213 -20.36 -18.39 -3.61
N PRO A 214 -20.32 -19.18 -4.70
CA PRO A 214 -19.06 -19.72 -5.24
C PRO A 214 -18.18 -18.61 -5.86
N VAL A 215 -18.77 -17.49 -6.28
CA VAL A 215 -18.08 -16.32 -6.86
C VAL A 215 -18.09 -15.16 -5.85
N PRO A 216 -17.01 -14.38 -5.71
CA PRO A 216 -17.02 -13.20 -4.86
C PRO A 216 -18.10 -12.20 -5.29
N ARG A 217 -18.92 -11.73 -4.34
CA ARG A 217 -20.00 -10.78 -4.65
C ARG A 217 -19.50 -9.36 -4.87
N ASN A 218 -18.41 -8.99 -4.21
CA ASN A 218 -17.78 -7.66 -4.23
C ASN A 218 -16.28 -7.76 -3.90
N SER A 219 -15.57 -6.64 -4.00
CA SER A 219 -14.14 -6.50 -3.69
C SER A 219 -13.76 -6.99 -2.30
N ARG A 220 -14.61 -6.72 -1.28
CA ARG A 220 -14.38 -7.18 0.09
C ARG A 220 -14.32 -8.69 0.19
N GLU A 221 -15.31 -9.38 -0.38
CA GLU A 221 -15.29 -10.84 -0.40
C GLU A 221 -14.12 -11.38 -1.19
N LEU A 222 -13.74 -10.72 -2.29
CA LEU A 222 -12.58 -11.11 -3.08
C LEU A 222 -11.30 -11.05 -2.24
N ALA A 223 -11.07 -9.94 -1.53
CA ALA A 223 -9.93 -9.76 -0.64
C ALA A 223 -9.93 -10.81 0.47
N VAL A 224 -11.02 -10.93 1.23
CA VAL A 224 -11.11 -11.85 2.38
C VAL A 224 -10.94 -13.31 1.98
N ARG A 225 -11.45 -13.73 0.81
CA ARG A 225 -11.29 -15.11 0.31
C ARG A 225 -9.87 -15.44 -0.15
N ASN A 226 -9.06 -14.43 -0.49
CA ASN A 226 -7.71 -14.56 -1.06
C ASN A 226 -6.58 -14.12 -0.11
N GLN A 227 -6.84 -14.03 1.21
CA GLN A 227 -5.83 -13.75 2.23
C GLN A 227 -4.94 -14.98 2.50
N PHE A 228 -4.00 -15.25 1.59
CA PHE A 228 -3.06 -16.36 1.71
C PHE A 228 -1.64 -15.87 1.96
N PHE A 229 -0.99 -16.44 2.97
CA PHE A 229 0.41 -16.16 3.28
C PHE A 229 1.32 -16.90 2.29
N THR A 230 2.33 -16.20 1.78
CA THR A 230 3.38 -16.80 0.95
C THR A 230 4.56 -17.21 1.83
N PRO A 231 4.91 -18.51 1.90
CA PRO A 231 6.05 -18.95 2.71
C PRO A 231 7.35 -18.26 2.33
N ARG A 232 8.21 -18.03 3.33
CA ARG A 232 9.49 -17.33 3.15
C ARG A 232 10.35 -17.91 2.02
N TYR A 233 10.47 -19.23 1.92
CA TYR A 233 11.28 -19.86 0.87
C TYR A 233 10.73 -19.59 -0.55
N VAL A 234 9.41 -19.45 -0.71
CA VAL A 234 8.80 -19.10 -2.01
C VAL A 234 9.09 -17.65 -2.34
N VAL A 235 8.99 -16.75 -1.35
CA VAL A 235 9.35 -15.33 -1.51
C VAL A 235 10.80 -15.21 -1.94
N GLN A 236 11.71 -15.93 -1.28
CA GLN A 236 13.13 -15.94 -1.62
C GLN A 236 13.35 -16.52 -3.02
N PHE A 237 12.80 -17.69 -3.32
CA PHE A 237 12.91 -18.30 -4.65
C PHE A 237 12.50 -17.38 -5.79
N LEU A 238 11.34 -16.72 -5.67
CA LEU A 238 10.86 -15.81 -6.72
C LEU A 238 11.71 -14.55 -6.82
N THR A 239 12.13 -13.96 -5.69
CA THR A 239 12.90 -12.71 -5.68
C THR A 239 14.35 -12.93 -6.12
N ASP A 240 14.97 -14.03 -5.68
CA ASP A 240 16.33 -14.44 -6.07
C ASP A 240 16.41 -14.64 -7.59
N ASN A 241 15.42 -15.34 -8.16
CA ASN A 241 15.38 -15.61 -9.61
C ASN A 241 14.81 -14.46 -10.46
N THR A 242 14.49 -13.33 -9.84
CA THR A 242 14.09 -12.08 -10.53
C THR A 242 15.08 -10.95 -10.24
N LEU A 243 14.92 -10.22 -9.14
CA LEU A 243 15.80 -9.11 -8.75
C LEU A 243 17.26 -9.56 -8.59
N GLY A 244 17.48 -10.66 -7.87
CA GLY A 244 18.82 -11.23 -7.68
C GLY A 244 19.47 -11.57 -9.02
N ARG A 245 18.74 -12.28 -9.88
CA ARG A 245 19.16 -12.61 -11.25
C ARG A 245 19.51 -11.38 -12.08
N ILE A 246 18.69 -10.33 -12.09
CA ILE A 246 18.97 -9.09 -12.84
C ILE A 246 20.32 -8.52 -12.45
N TRP A 247 20.59 -8.43 -11.15
CA TRP A 247 21.84 -7.87 -10.66
C TRP A 247 23.05 -8.76 -10.96
N VAL A 248 22.90 -10.07 -10.81
CA VAL A 248 23.90 -11.07 -11.20
C VAL A 248 24.21 -11.00 -12.70
N GLU A 249 23.22 -10.82 -13.56
CA GLU A 249 23.41 -10.65 -15.01
C GLU A 249 24.12 -9.32 -15.37
N MET A 250 23.97 -8.28 -14.55
CA MET A 250 24.66 -6.99 -14.73
C MET A 250 26.13 -7.01 -14.25
N HIS A 251 26.45 -7.83 -13.25
CA HIS A 251 27.76 -7.80 -12.57
C HIS A 251 28.61 -9.08 -12.73
N GLY A 252 28.00 -10.19 -13.13
CA GLY A 252 28.63 -11.51 -13.22
C GLY A 252 29.01 -12.06 -11.84
N GLU A 253 30.07 -12.86 -11.78
CA GLU A 253 30.57 -13.49 -10.55
C GLU A 253 31.12 -12.52 -9.48
N ARG A 254 31.09 -11.21 -9.74
CA ARG A 254 31.62 -10.18 -8.82
C ARG A 254 30.64 -9.77 -7.72
N THR A 255 29.36 -10.12 -7.84
CA THR A 255 28.36 -9.75 -6.83
C THR A 255 28.29 -10.79 -5.72
N ARG A 256 28.10 -10.30 -4.49
CA ARG A 256 27.79 -11.15 -3.32
C ARG A 256 26.41 -11.76 -3.39
N LEU A 257 25.53 -11.30 -4.29
CA LEU A 257 24.20 -11.89 -4.43
C LEU A 257 24.23 -13.36 -4.84
N ILE A 258 25.32 -13.86 -5.42
CA ILE A 258 25.49 -15.30 -5.70
C ILE A 258 25.51 -16.12 -4.40
N GLU A 259 26.01 -15.54 -3.31
CA GLU A 259 26.06 -16.17 -1.99
C GLU A 259 24.80 -15.88 -1.17
N VAL A 260 24.22 -14.68 -1.33
CA VAL A 260 23.03 -14.25 -0.58
C VAL A 260 21.74 -14.89 -1.11
N CYS A 261 21.62 -15.03 -2.44
CA CYS A 261 20.43 -15.59 -3.09
C CYS A 261 20.47 -17.13 -3.07
N GLU A 262 20.15 -17.71 -1.92
CA GLU A 262 20.16 -19.17 -1.67
C GLU A 262 19.37 -19.98 -2.71
N TYR A 263 18.28 -19.41 -3.23
CA TYR A 263 17.38 -20.08 -4.17
C TYR A 263 17.62 -19.68 -5.63
N LEU A 264 18.68 -18.93 -5.94
CA LEU A 264 19.03 -18.58 -7.31
C LEU A 264 19.39 -19.84 -8.11
N VAL A 265 18.60 -20.13 -9.14
CA VAL A 265 18.79 -21.33 -9.98
C VAL A 265 19.73 -21.00 -11.14
N TRP A 266 20.93 -21.54 -11.14
CA TRP A 266 21.84 -21.39 -12.27
C TRP A 266 21.64 -22.48 -13.32
N PRO A 267 21.43 -22.13 -14.61
CA PRO A 267 21.57 -23.11 -15.67
C PRO A 267 23.03 -23.57 -15.71
N THR A 268 23.30 -24.87 -15.50
CA THR A 268 24.67 -25.42 -15.52
C THR A 268 25.33 -25.33 -16.89
N ASP A 269 24.52 -25.20 -17.94
CA ASP A 269 24.95 -25.41 -19.33
C ASP A 269 24.95 -24.12 -20.16
N GLN A 270 24.57 -22.97 -19.58
CA GLN A 270 24.51 -21.69 -20.29
C GLN A 270 25.07 -20.56 -19.42
N PRO A 271 26.06 -19.80 -19.91
CA PRO A 271 26.51 -18.60 -19.20
C PRO A 271 25.35 -17.59 -19.13
N ALA A 272 25.27 -16.85 -18.02
CA ALA A 272 24.28 -15.77 -17.88
C ALA A 272 24.40 -14.80 -19.06
N GLN A 273 23.27 -14.44 -19.65
CA GLN A 273 23.27 -13.41 -20.68
C GLN A 273 23.60 -12.06 -20.02
N PRO A 274 24.67 -11.37 -20.45
CA PRO A 274 25.05 -10.12 -19.82
C PRO A 274 23.97 -9.06 -20.06
N ARG A 275 23.61 -8.36 -18.99
CA ARG A 275 22.62 -7.28 -19.00
C ARG A 275 23.32 -5.92 -18.92
N LEU A 276 22.74 -4.90 -19.57
CA LEU A 276 23.23 -3.53 -19.42
C LEU A 276 23.06 -3.09 -17.95
N ARG A 277 24.11 -2.50 -17.39
CA ARG A 277 24.09 -1.98 -16.02
C ARG A 277 23.15 -0.80 -15.88
N LYS A 278 22.40 -0.77 -14.78
CA LYS A 278 21.47 0.31 -14.41
C LYS A 278 21.87 0.91 -13.07
N ASP A 279 21.59 2.19 -12.85
CA ASP A 279 21.73 2.78 -11.52
C ASP A 279 20.70 2.11 -10.59
N PRO A 280 21.08 1.69 -9.37
CA PRO A 280 20.16 1.00 -8.49
C PRO A 280 18.94 1.83 -8.11
N ARG A 281 19.00 3.17 -8.20
CA ARG A 281 17.85 4.06 -7.98
C ARG A 281 16.76 3.95 -9.04
N ASP A 282 17.08 3.37 -10.18
CA ASP A 282 16.14 3.22 -11.29
C ASP A 282 15.60 1.78 -11.41
N LEU A 283 16.00 0.86 -10.52
CA LEU A 283 15.46 -0.50 -10.45
C LEU A 283 14.07 -0.49 -9.80
N ARG A 284 13.01 -0.62 -10.59
CA ARG A 284 11.62 -0.55 -10.09
C ARG A 284 11.04 -1.94 -9.89
N ILE A 285 10.51 -2.20 -8.70
CA ILE A 285 9.88 -3.48 -8.31
C ILE A 285 8.42 -3.22 -7.95
N LEU A 286 7.52 -4.00 -8.53
CA LEU A 286 6.09 -3.97 -8.24
C LEU A 286 5.62 -5.27 -7.58
N ASP A 287 4.87 -5.14 -6.50
CA ASP A 287 3.95 -6.17 -6.02
C ASP A 287 2.49 -5.72 -6.25
N PRO A 288 1.77 -6.29 -7.23
CA PRO A 288 0.45 -5.82 -7.65
C PRO A 288 -0.71 -6.27 -6.75
N ALA A 289 -0.44 -7.12 -5.76
CA ALA A 289 -1.40 -7.61 -4.78
C ALA A 289 -0.67 -7.81 -3.45
N CYS A 290 -0.17 -6.70 -2.89
CA CYS A 290 0.97 -6.73 -1.99
C CYS A 290 0.69 -7.31 -0.60
N GLY A 291 -0.56 -7.29 -0.14
CA GLY A 291 -0.90 -7.82 1.17
C GLY A 291 -0.09 -7.15 2.29
N SER A 292 0.74 -7.94 2.96
CA SER A 292 1.66 -7.44 4.01
C SER A 292 3.05 -7.02 3.50
N GLY A 293 3.27 -7.07 2.18
CA GLY A 293 4.49 -6.61 1.53
C GLY A 293 5.67 -7.60 1.59
N HIS A 294 5.42 -8.91 1.73
CA HIS A 294 6.49 -9.91 1.91
C HIS A 294 7.54 -9.88 0.78
N PHE A 295 7.11 -9.77 -0.48
CA PHE A 295 8.02 -9.62 -1.62
C PHE A 295 8.82 -8.32 -1.55
N LEU A 296 8.17 -7.22 -1.16
CA LEU A 296 8.82 -5.91 -1.01
C LEU A 296 9.85 -5.91 0.11
N LEU A 297 9.59 -6.60 1.23
CA LEU A 297 10.51 -6.69 2.37
C LEU A 297 11.78 -7.47 2.01
N TYR A 298 11.67 -8.58 1.29
CA TYR A 298 12.87 -9.31 0.88
C TYR A 298 13.61 -8.61 -0.27
N SER A 299 12.88 -7.96 -1.18
CA SER A 299 13.48 -7.08 -2.21
C SER A 299 14.27 -5.93 -1.57
N TYR A 300 13.74 -5.35 -0.48
CA TYR A 300 14.44 -4.33 0.31
C TYR A 300 15.81 -4.83 0.79
N ASP A 301 15.86 -6.03 1.36
CA ASP A 301 17.10 -6.63 1.89
C ASP A 301 18.14 -6.85 0.78
N LEU A 302 17.71 -7.31 -0.40
CA LEU A 302 18.61 -7.43 -1.57
C LEU A 302 19.09 -6.05 -2.06
N LEU A 303 18.21 -5.04 -2.06
CA LEU A 303 18.55 -3.69 -2.51
C LEU A 303 19.61 -3.04 -1.63
N LEU A 304 19.63 -3.29 -0.31
CA LEU A 304 20.73 -2.82 0.55
C LEU A 304 22.10 -3.28 0.03
N THR A 305 22.19 -4.54 -0.38
CA THR A 305 23.43 -5.09 -0.96
C THR A 305 23.72 -4.48 -2.33
N ILE A 306 22.70 -4.37 -3.19
CA ILE A 306 22.80 -3.80 -4.54
C ILE A 306 23.33 -2.36 -4.51
N TYR A 307 22.79 -1.50 -3.63
CA TYR A 307 23.24 -0.11 -3.52
C TYR A 307 24.69 0.01 -3.05
N GLU A 308 25.10 -0.77 -2.04
CA GLU A 308 26.48 -0.77 -1.57
C GLU A 308 27.46 -1.27 -2.64
N GLU A 309 27.09 -2.31 -3.39
CA GLU A 309 27.90 -2.83 -4.49
C GLU A 309 27.99 -1.86 -5.66
N ALA A 310 26.87 -1.25 -6.05
CA ALA A 310 26.82 -0.25 -7.10
C ALA A 310 27.73 0.95 -6.77
N TRP A 311 27.72 1.39 -5.52
CA TRP A 311 28.60 2.46 -5.06
C TRP A 311 30.05 1.98 -5.01
N SER A 312 30.33 0.75 -4.59
CA SER A 312 31.70 0.24 -4.43
C SER A 312 32.36 -0.18 -5.76
N ASP A 313 31.59 -0.38 -6.82
CA ASP A 313 32.12 -0.74 -8.15
C ASP A 313 32.95 0.41 -8.74
N GLY A 314 34.27 0.20 -8.88
CA GLY A 314 35.23 1.22 -9.34
C GLY A 314 35.20 1.51 -10.85
N GLY A 315 34.30 0.88 -11.59
CA GLY A 315 34.12 1.08 -13.03
C GLY A 315 33.23 2.29 -13.40
N PRO A 316 32.96 2.49 -14.70
CA PRO A 316 31.98 3.47 -15.16
C PRO A 316 30.60 3.17 -14.55
N ALA A 317 30.10 4.11 -13.75
CA ALA A 317 28.82 3.98 -13.09
C ALA A 317 27.69 4.51 -14.01
N PRO A 318 26.57 3.78 -14.14
CA PRO A 318 25.38 4.31 -14.78
C PRO A 318 24.88 5.54 -14.02
N LYS A 319 24.23 6.45 -14.75
CA LYS A 319 23.64 7.67 -14.20
C LYS A 319 22.16 7.42 -13.93
N SER A 320 21.65 7.96 -12.83
CA SER A 320 20.22 7.84 -12.54
C SER A 320 19.39 8.60 -13.55
N GLU A 321 18.27 7.99 -13.97
CA GLU A 321 17.22 8.63 -14.78
C GLU A 321 16.68 9.90 -14.11
N VAL A 322 16.69 9.96 -12.77
CA VAL A 322 16.12 11.06 -11.98
C VAL A 322 17.10 12.21 -11.82
N THR A 323 18.36 11.93 -11.47
CA THR A 323 19.35 12.99 -11.14
C THR A 323 20.28 13.33 -12.31
N GLY A 324 20.40 12.46 -13.32
CA GLY A 324 21.40 12.59 -14.38
C GLY A 324 22.86 12.42 -13.89
N ARG A 325 23.03 11.99 -12.65
CA ARG A 325 24.32 11.79 -11.97
C ARG A 325 24.42 10.35 -11.46
N SER A 326 25.64 9.84 -11.37
CA SER A 326 25.91 8.52 -10.79
C SER A 326 25.77 8.53 -9.27
N LEU A 327 25.58 7.36 -8.68
CA LEU A 327 25.43 7.21 -7.22
C LEU A 327 26.60 7.81 -6.43
N ARG A 328 27.84 7.70 -6.92
CA ARG A 328 29.04 8.29 -6.28
C ARG A 328 29.10 9.81 -6.38
N GLU A 329 28.55 10.38 -7.44
CA GLU A 329 28.51 11.84 -7.59
C GLU A 329 27.49 12.47 -6.63
N ASP A 330 26.37 11.80 -6.40
CA ASP A 330 25.35 12.25 -5.45
C ASP A 330 25.73 11.93 -3.99
N TYR A 331 26.48 10.85 -3.76
CA TYR A 331 26.99 10.44 -2.45
C TYR A 331 28.50 10.22 -2.51
N PRO A 332 29.32 11.26 -2.28
CA PRO A 332 30.78 11.16 -2.35
C PRO A 332 31.39 10.18 -1.33
N ASP A 333 30.71 9.99 -0.19
CA ASP A 333 31.13 9.14 0.91
C ASP A 333 30.17 7.97 1.13
N LEU A 334 30.71 6.76 1.35
CA LEU A 334 29.89 5.56 1.62
C LEU A 334 29.02 5.72 2.87
N ALA A 335 29.49 6.46 3.87
CA ALA A 335 28.72 6.74 5.08
C ALA A 335 27.46 7.56 4.77
N ASP A 336 27.55 8.51 3.85
CA ASP A 336 26.39 9.33 3.43
C ASP A 336 25.41 8.51 2.61
N LEU A 337 25.91 7.64 1.72
CA LEU A 337 25.06 6.67 1.03
C LEU A 337 24.36 5.76 2.03
N ARG A 338 25.08 5.13 2.96
CA ARG A 338 24.51 4.21 3.95
C ARG A 338 23.44 4.90 4.81
N ARG A 339 23.62 6.19 5.12
CA ARG A 339 22.61 6.97 5.83
C ARG A 339 21.36 7.21 4.98
N ALA A 340 21.49 7.49 3.69
CA ALA A 340 20.35 7.78 2.80
C ALA A 340 19.63 6.54 2.26
N MET A 341 20.40 5.47 2.00
CA MET A 341 20.00 4.26 1.28
C MET A 341 18.70 3.62 1.81
N PRO A 342 18.51 3.43 3.13
CA PRO A 342 17.27 2.84 3.64
C PRO A 342 15.99 3.58 3.22
N GLY A 343 16.04 4.91 3.11
CA GLY A 343 14.92 5.74 2.65
C GLY A 343 14.80 5.74 1.12
N LEU A 344 15.92 5.81 0.39
CA LEU A 344 15.93 5.77 -1.08
C LEU A 344 15.25 4.50 -1.62
N ILE A 345 15.49 3.35 -0.98
CA ILE A 345 14.88 2.08 -1.38
C ILE A 345 13.35 2.14 -1.36
N ILE A 346 12.76 2.73 -0.31
CA ILE A 346 11.31 2.85 -0.17
C ILE A 346 10.75 3.92 -1.13
N GLU A 347 11.50 5.00 -1.33
CA GLU A 347 11.06 6.15 -2.13
C GLU A 347 11.20 5.95 -3.63
N LEU A 348 12.10 5.07 -4.10
CA LEU A 348 12.44 4.96 -5.53
C LEU A 348 12.22 3.56 -6.12
N ASN A 349 12.38 2.50 -5.32
CA ASN A 349 12.42 1.14 -5.85
C ASN A 349 11.11 0.39 -5.66
N LEU A 350 10.52 0.44 -4.46
CA LEU A 350 9.48 -0.49 -4.03
C LEU A 350 8.07 0.06 -4.22
N HIS A 351 7.27 -0.63 -5.03
CA HIS A 351 5.89 -0.29 -5.35
C HIS A 351 4.97 -1.43 -4.97
N GLY A 352 3.84 -1.12 -4.33
CA GLY A 352 2.86 -2.10 -3.89
C GLY A 352 1.46 -1.61 -4.13
N VAL A 353 0.57 -2.48 -4.61
CA VAL A 353 -0.86 -2.18 -4.77
C VAL A 353 -1.68 -3.24 -4.07
N ASP A 354 -2.73 -2.82 -3.37
CA ASP A 354 -3.75 -3.74 -2.86
C ASP A 354 -5.13 -3.06 -2.93
N ILE A 355 -6.18 -3.85 -3.11
CA ILE A 355 -7.57 -3.36 -3.07
C ILE A 355 -8.07 -3.19 -1.62
N ASP A 356 -7.39 -3.82 -0.65
CA ASP A 356 -7.73 -3.72 0.76
C ASP A 356 -6.89 -2.61 1.43
N PRO A 357 -7.50 -1.50 1.90
CA PRO A 357 -6.77 -0.42 2.56
C PRO A 357 -5.98 -0.87 3.79
N ARG A 358 -6.41 -1.98 4.41
CA ARG A 358 -5.75 -2.61 5.54
C ARG A 358 -4.39 -3.20 5.19
N CYS A 359 -4.24 -3.76 3.98
CA CYS A 359 -2.99 -4.26 3.45
C CYS A 359 -1.98 -3.13 3.27
N ALA A 360 -2.42 -2.00 2.71
CA ALA A 360 -1.56 -0.83 2.55
C ALA A 360 -1.03 -0.31 3.90
N GLN A 361 -1.86 -0.30 4.95
CA GLN A 361 -1.43 0.08 6.31
C GLN A 361 -0.29 -0.79 6.83
N ILE A 362 -0.46 -2.11 6.73
CA ILE A 362 0.51 -3.06 7.29
C ILE A 362 1.79 -3.13 6.45
N ALA A 363 1.69 -3.05 5.12
CA ALA A 363 2.85 -3.06 4.22
C ALA A 363 3.69 -1.80 4.40
N ALA A 364 3.06 -0.62 4.51
CA ALA A 364 3.77 0.63 4.76
C ALA A 364 4.50 0.61 6.12
N LEU A 365 3.84 0.13 7.18
CA LEU A 365 4.47 -0.02 8.49
C LEU A 365 5.63 -1.03 8.45
N ALA A 366 5.46 -2.18 7.79
CA ALA A 366 6.50 -3.20 7.72
C ALA A 366 7.75 -2.69 6.99
N LEU A 367 7.59 -1.96 5.88
CA LEU A 367 8.69 -1.31 5.16
C LEU A 367 9.37 -0.24 6.01
N TRP A 368 8.60 0.60 6.70
CA TRP A 368 9.17 1.61 7.59
C TRP A 368 9.98 0.96 8.72
N LEU A 369 9.45 -0.09 9.37
CA LEU A 369 10.19 -0.85 10.40
C LEU A 369 11.47 -1.50 9.85
N ARG A 370 11.44 -1.96 8.60
CA ARG A 370 12.61 -2.50 7.91
C ARG A 370 13.70 -1.44 7.74
N ALA A 371 13.33 -0.22 7.34
CA ALA A 371 14.28 0.89 7.26
C ALA A 371 14.84 1.30 8.63
N GLN A 372 14.00 1.36 9.66
CA GLN A 372 14.46 1.63 11.03
C GLN A 372 15.48 0.59 11.53
N ARG A 373 15.28 -0.69 11.18
CA ARG A 373 16.24 -1.76 11.46
C ARG A 373 17.53 -1.56 10.68
N ALA A 374 17.46 -1.28 9.37
CA ALA A 374 18.64 -1.06 8.55
C ALA A 374 19.52 0.07 9.11
N TRP A 375 18.93 1.22 9.49
CA TRP A 375 19.65 2.32 10.14
C TRP A 375 20.26 1.92 11.50
N LYS A 376 19.54 1.15 12.30
CA LYS A 376 20.04 0.65 13.60
C LYS A 376 21.25 -0.26 13.41
N ASP A 377 21.19 -1.17 12.44
CA ASP A 377 22.25 -2.17 12.19
C ASP A 377 23.57 -1.51 11.74
N ILE A 378 23.49 -0.35 11.07
CA ILE A 378 24.66 0.47 10.70
C ILE A 378 25.01 1.56 11.73
N GLY A 379 24.32 1.61 12.87
CA GLY A 379 24.62 2.52 13.97
C GLY A 379 24.16 3.97 13.81
N VAL A 380 23.17 4.25 12.95
CA VAL A 380 22.59 5.60 12.81
C VAL A 380 21.58 5.85 13.95
N PRO A 381 21.83 6.86 14.83
CA PRO A 381 20.92 7.22 15.91
C PRO A 381 19.55 7.65 15.40
N ALA A 382 18.47 7.36 16.14
CA ALA A 382 17.10 7.69 15.70
C ALA A 382 16.90 9.17 15.35
N SER A 383 17.56 10.08 16.07
CA SER A 383 17.51 11.54 15.83
C SER A 383 18.18 11.99 14.54
N GLU A 384 19.04 11.16 13.95
CA GLU A 384 19.80 11.46 12.72
C GLU A 384 19.25 10.72 11.49
N ARG A 385 18.23 9.88 11.66
CA ARG A 385 17.62 9.13 10.56
C ARG A 385 16.88 10.10 9.64
N PRO A 386 17.14 10.05 8.32
CA PRO A 386 16.34 10.80 7.36
C PRO A 386 14.86 10.40 7.46
N ARG A 387 13.96 11.39 7.32
CA ARG A 387 12.52 11.12 7.22
C ARG A 387 12.19 10.50 5.87
N ILE A 388 11.40 9.43 5.89
CA ILE A 388 10.82 8.87 4.67
C ILE A 388 9.66 9.76 4.23
N ARG A 389 9.75 10.33 3.02
CA ARG A 389 8.81 11.33 2.51
C ARG A 389 7.65 10.71 1.74
N ARG A 390 7.89 9.57 1.08
CA ARG A 390 6.89 8.90 0.23
C ARG A 390 7.07 7.38 0.31
N THR A 391 5.95 6.68 0.23
CA THR A 391 5.90 5.24 -0.03
C THR A 391 5.04 5.02 -1.28
N HIS A 392 5.44 4.12 -2.18
CA HIS A 392 4.60 3.74 -3.33
C HIS A 392 3.67 2.57 -3.01
N ILE A 393 3.12 2.55 -1.79
CA ILE A 393 2.07 1.62 -1.37
C ILE A 393 0.72 2.29 -1.60
N VAL A 394 -0.02 1.79 -2.58
CA VAL A 394 -1.25 2.38 -3.09
C VAL A 394 -2.43 1.49 -2.76
N VAL A 395 -3.51 2.07 -2.26
CA VAL A 395 -4.80 1.40 -2.19
C VAL A 395 -5.51 1.61 -3.52
N ALA A 396 -5.88 0.52 -4.19
CA ALA A 396 -6.69 0.62 -5.40
C ALA A 396 -8.15 0.92 -5.04
N GLU A 397 -8.42 2.17 -4.66
CA GLU A 397 -9.76 2.67 -4.40
C GLU A 397 -10.39 3.26 -5.67
N PRO A 398 -11.72 3.12 -5.85
CA PRO A 398 -12.39 3.86 -6.90
C PRO A 398 -12.28 5.35 -6.62
N MET A 399 -11.97 6.13 -7.66
CA MET A 399 -12.07 7.59 -7.57
C MET A 399 -13.48 8.02 -7.14
N PRO A 400 -13.63 9.18 -6.47
CA PRO A 400 -14.91 9.61 -5.93
C PRO A 400 -16.04 9.67 -6.95
N GLY A 401 -17.19 9.07 -6.62
CA GLY A 401 -18.40 9.08 -7.45
C GLY A 401 -19.31 10.29 -7.26
N ASP A 402 -19.02 11.17 -6.28
CA ASP A 402 -19.81 12.38 -6.05
C ASP A 402 -19.50 13.42 -7.14
N THR A 403 -20.34 13.44 -8.18
CA THR A 403 -20.18 14.34 -9.33
C THR A 403 -20.12 15.81 -8.92
N THR A 404 -20.80 16.20 -7.84
CA THR A 404 -20.80 17.58 -7.36
C THR A 404 -19.42 17.94 -6.79
N LEU A 405 -18.82 17.05 -5.98
CA LEU A 405 -17.47 17.28 -5.45
C LEU A 405 -16.41 17.18 -6.55
N VAL A 406 -16.58 16.28 -7.53
CA VAL A 406 -15.70 16.20 -8.71
C VAL A 406 -15.71 17.52 -9.47
N GLU A 407 -16.88 18.04 -9.81
CA GLU A 407 -17.03 19.33 -10.51
C GLU A 407 -16.48 20.49 -9.67
N GLU A 408 -16.78 20.54 -8.37
CA GLU A 408 -16.31 21.57 -7.46
C GLU A 408 -14.78 21.60 -7.36
N PHE A 409 -14.15 20.42 -7.25
CA PHE A 409 -12.70 20.28 -7.18
C PHE A 409 -12.04 20.57 -8.53
N ALA A 410 -12.50 19.95 -9.60
CA ALA A 410 -11.95 20.12 -10.94
C ALA A 410 -12.10 21.58 -11.42
N ALA A 411 -13.06 22.33 -10.88
CA ALA A 411 -13.18 23.76 -11.13
C ALA A 411 -12.04 24.61 -10.55
N ARG A 412 -11.37 24.13 -9.50
CA ARG A 412 -10.26 24.82 -8.79
C ARG A 412 -8.88 24.48 -9.33
N LEU A 413 -8.77 23.49 -10.22
CA LEU A 413 -7.51 23.09 -10.81
C LEU A 413 -7.01 24.16 -11.78
N ASP A 414 -5.74 24.55 -11.60
CA ASP A 414 -5.01 25.49 -12.44
C ASP A 414 -3.67 24.87 -12.86
N PRO A 415 -3.33 24.83 -14.17
CA PRO A 415 -4.08 25.36 -15.32
C PRO A 415 -5.39 24.61 -15.62
N PRO A 416 -6.36 25.23 -16.34
CA PRO A 416 -7.66 24.61 -16.66
C PRO A 416 -7.57 23.27 -17.41
N LEU A 417 -6.48 23.00 -18.11
CA LEU A 417 -6.23 21.71 -18.75
C LEU A 417 -6.15 20.54 -17.75
N LEU A 418 -5.79 20.80 -16.49
CA LEU A 418 -5.78 19.77 -15.43
C LEU A 418 -7.19 19.34 -15.05
N ARG A 419 -8.21 20.18 -15.31
CA ARG A 419 -9.63 19.81 -15.11
C ARG A 419 -10.00 18.62 -15.97
N ASP A 420 -9.72 18.71 -17.27
CA ASP A 420 -10.12 17.67 -18.23
C ASP A 420 -9.37 16.37 -17.95
N LEU A 421 -8.07 16.47 -17.64
CA LEU A 421 -7.27 15.33 -17.21
C LEU A 421 -7.85 14.69 -15.95
N PHE A 422 -8.14 15.46 -14.90
CA PHE A 422 -8.68 14.93 -13.65
C PHE A 422 -10.05 14.27 -13.85
N THR A 423 -10.97 14.92 -14.58
CA THR A 423 -12.29 14.35 -14.90
C THR A 423 -12.14 13.03 -15.66
N LYS A 424 -11.21 12.98 -16.62
CA LYS A 424 -10.90 11.75 -17.37
C LYS A 424 -10.38 10.63 -16.46
N MET A 425 -9.51 10.95 -15.51
CA MET A 425 -9.02 10.00 -14.52
C MET A 425 -10.15 9.45 -13.65
N VAL A 426 -11.09 10.30 -13.21
CA VAL A 426 -12.25 9.89 -12.40
C VAL A 426 -13.13 8.92 -13.20
N ASP A 427 -13.47 9.26 -14.44
CA ASP A 427 -14.31 8.43 -15.31
C ASP A 427 -13.71 7.04 -15.57
N GLU A 428 -12.40 6.98 -15.80
CA GLU A 428 -11.73 5.72 -16.12
C GLU A 428 -11.48 4.82 -14.91
N SER A 429 -11.41 5.41 -13.70
CA SER A 429 -11.04 4.72 -12.45
C SER A 429 -12.22 4.23 -11.60
N GLN A 430 -13.47 4.34 -12.08
CA GLN A 430 -14.67 3.91 -11.36
C GLN A 430 -14.65 2.43 -10.91
N SER A 431 -13.86 1.58 -11.57
CA SER A 431 -13.75 0.14 -11.23
C SER A 431 -12.45 -0.23 -10.54
N ALA A 432 -11.64 0.74 -10.10
CA ALA A 432 -10.35 0.48 -9.45
C ALA A 432 -10.50 -0.40 -8.19
N GLY A 433 -11.52 -0.13 -7.37
CA GLY A 433 -11.86 -0.92 -6.17
C GLY A 433 -12.09 -2.42 -6.39
N GLU A 434 -12.44 -2.82 -7.62
CA GLU A 434 -12.74 -4.21 -7.96
C GLU A 434 -11.64 -4.86 -8.80
N LEU A 435 -10.94 -4.09 -9.64
CA LEU A 435 -9.95 -4.60 -10.59
C LEU A 435 -8.51 -4.41 -10.12
N GLY A 436 -8.24 -3.49 -9.20
CA GLY A 436 -6.87 -3.17 -8.80
C GLY A 436 -6.01 -2.77 -10.01
N VAL A 437 -4.80 -3.33 -10.09
CA VAL A 437 -3.87 -3.14 -11.22
C VAL A 437 -4.39 -3.70 -12.55
N LEU A 438 -5.42 -4.55 -12.55
CA LEU A 438 -6.02 -5.07 -13.79
C LEU A 438 -6.77 -3.99 -14.56
N LEU A 439 -7.00 -2.84 -13.95
CA LEU A 439 -7.57 -1.67 -14.60
C LEU A 439 -6.63 -1.16 -15.72
N ARG A 440 -7.07 -1.28 -16.97
CA ARG A 440 -6.37 -0.77 -18.17
C ARG A 440 -6.90 0.61 -18.56
N VAL A 441 -6.22 1.65 -18.09
CA VAL A 441 -6.61 3.08 -18.27
C VAL A 441 -5.48 3.92 -18.84
N GLU A 442 -4.27 3.38 -18.88
CA GLU A 442 -3.08 4.02 -19.41
C GLU A 442 -3.27 4.52 -20.85
N GLY A 443 -4.00 3.80 -21.70
CA GLY A 443 -4.23 4.22 -23.08
C GLY A 443 -5.11 5.47 -23.22
N GLY A 444 -6.21 5.53 -22.44
CA GLY A 444 -7.14 6.66 -22.45
C GLY A 444 -6.55 7.89 -21.78
N ILE A 445 -5.87 7.68 -20.65
CA ILE A 445 -5.17 8.73 -19.90
C ILE A 445 -3.97 9.27 -20.69
N ALA A 446 -3.17 8.42 -21.34
CA ALA A 446 -2.01 8.88 -22.12
C ALA A 446 -2.41 9.78 -23.29
N ALA A 447 -3.58 9.52 -23.92
CA ALA A 447 -4.10 10.41 -24.96
C ALA A 447 -4.46 11.79 -24.38
N GLU A 448 -5.09 11.83 -23.20
CA GLU A 448 -5.45 13.10 -22.54
C GLU A 448 -4.22 13.85 -22.04
N VAL A 449 -3.22 13.14 -21.52
CA VAL A 449 -1.92 13.69 -21.11
C VAL A 449 -1.21 14.34 -22.29
N ARG A 450 -1.14 13.68 -23.44
CA ARG A 450 -0.58 14.28 -24.67
C ARG A 450 -1.32 15.55 -25.08
N ARG A 451 -2.66 15.50 -25.10
CA ARG A 451 -3.50 16.65 -25.43
C ARG A 451 -3.24 17.83 -24.50
N ALA A 452 -3.23 17.56 -23.20
CA ALA A 452 -2.97 18.54 -22.15
C ALA A 452 -1.58 19.17 -22.27
N ARG A 453 -0.55 18.35 -22.51
CA ARG A 453 0.84 18.81 -22.72
C ARG A 453 0.96 19.70 -23.96
N GLU A 454 0.40 19.28 -25.09
CA GLU A 454 0.43 20.06 -26.34
C GLU A 454 -0.27 21.43 -26.21
N LEU A 455 -1.43 21.46 -25.56
CA LEU A 455 -2.16 22.71 -25.31
C LEU A 455 -1.38 23.65 -24.38
N PHE A 456 -0.75 23.10 -23.33
CA PHE A 456 0.08 23.87 -22.42
C PHE A 456 1.26 24.54 -23.13
N VAL A 457 1.98 23.77 -23.97
CA VAL A 457 3.10 24.29 -24.78
C VAL A 457 2.64 25.41 -25.71
N LYS A 458 1.48 25.24 -26.38
CA LYS A 458 0.90 26.26 -27.27
C LYS A 458 0.50 27.54 -26.54
N GLN A 459 -0.14 27.44 -25.38
CA GLN A 459 -0.53 28.62 -24.59
C GLN A 459 0.68 29.48 -24.20
N ARG A 460 1.77 28.84 -23.77
CA ARG A 460 2.99 29.54 -23.37
C ARG A 460 3.73 30.19 -24.54
N GLN A 461 3.76 29.54 -25.70
CA GLN A 461 4.31 30.14 -26.92
C GLN A 461 3.57 31.43 -27.30
N MET A 462 2.24 31.46 -27.18
CA MET A 462 1.46 32.67 -27.49
C MET A 462 1.67 33.81 -26.48
N SER A 463 1.90 33.50 -25.20
CA SER A 463 2.19 34.52 -24.17
C SER A 463 3.55 35.21 -24.35
N GLY A 464 4.47 34.64 -25.13
CA GLY A 464 5.80 35.19 -25.41
C GLY A 464 5.88 36.20 -26.57
N PHE A 465 4.77 36.52 -27.26
CA PHE A 465 4.75 37.36 -28.47
C PHE A 465 4.32 38.82 -28.26
N LEU A 466 4.11 39.30 -27.03
CA LEU A 466 3.80 40.71 -26.77
C LEU A 466 5.11 41.54 -26.68
N PRO A 467 5.41 42.43 -27.63
CA PRO A 467 6.63 43.24 -27.60
C PRO A 467 6.59 44.23 -26.42
N GLY A 468 7.56 44.14 -25.51
CA GLY A 468 7.77 45.11 -24.42
C GLY A 468 7.29 44.69 -23.03
N MET A 469 6.74 43.49 -22.85
CA MET A 469 6.53 42.90 -21.53
C MET A 469 7.42 41.66 -21.41
N GLU A 470 8.61 41.82 -20.84
CA GLU A 470 9.32 40.66 -20.32
C GLU A 470 8.42 40.01 -19.25
N PRO A 471 8.14 38.70 -19.33
CA PRO A 471 7.34 38.03 -18.33
C PRO A 471 8.03 38.21 -16.98
N VAL A 472 7.34 38.85 -16.04
CA VAL A 472 7.78 38.93 -14.64
C VAL A 472 7.87 37.50 -14.13
N ALA A 473 9.09 36.98 -14.02
CA ALA A 473 9.35 35.71 -13.37
C ALA A 473 9.11 35.88 -11.87
N GLN A 474 7.87 35.60 -11.42
CA GLN A 474 7.45 35.35 -10.02
C GLN A 474 5.91 35.09 -10.07
N GLN A 475 5.34 33.92 -9.76
CA GLN A 475 5.70 32.81 -8.87
C GLN A 475 5.50 31.45 -9.56
N GLY A 476 6.40 30.49 -9.32
CA GLY A 476 6.31 29.10 -9.80
C GLY A 476 7.12 28.84 -11.07
N ASN A 477 8.44 28.66 -10.93
CA ASN A 477 9.35 28.33 -12.03
C ASN A 477 9.05 26.94 -12.59
N LEU A 478 8.53 26.87 -13.81
CA LEU A 478 8.62 25.67 -14.63
C LEU A 478 9.06 26.05 -16.03
N ASP A 479 10.18 25.51 -16.47
CA ASP A 479 10.58 25.46 -17.87
C ASP A 479 10.26 24.06 -18.40
N LEU A 480 9.18 23.95 -19.19
CA LEU A 480 8.70 22.68 -19.75
C LEU A 480 9.01 22.53 -21.24
N SER A 481 9.95 23.33 -21.75
CA SER A 481 10.29 23.33 -23.18
C SER A 481 10.96 22.04 -23.69
N GLY A 482 11.15 21.02 -22.83
CA GLY A 482 11.72 19.71 -23.18
C GLY A 482 11.16 18.51 -22.41
N ILE A 483 10.02 18.62 -21.72
CA ILE A 483 9.46 17.51 -20.92
C ILE A 483 8.61 16.55 -21.78
N ASN A 484 8.85 15.24 -21.60
CA ASN A 484 8.08 14.15 -22.21
C ASN A 484 6.71 13.94 -21.51
N ASP A 485 5.88 13.04 -22.03
CA ASP A 485 4.53 12.82 -21.48
C ASP A 485 4.54 12.36 -20.01
N ASP A 486 5.57 11.63 -19.58
CA ASP A 486 5.70 11.13 -18.21
C ASP A 486 6.13 12.23 -17.24
N GLY A 487 7.13 13.03 -17.59
CA GLY A 487 7.53 14.17 -16.76
C GLY A 487 6.41 15.21 -16.62
N PHE A 488 5.61 15.42 -17.68
CA PHE A 488 4.44 16.29 -17.60
C PHE A 488 3.39 15.72 -16.66
N PHE A 489 3.18 14.40 -16.69
CA PHE A 489 2.22 13.76 -15.80
C PHE A 489 2.64 13.82 -14.33
N HIS A 490 3.90 13.52 -13.99
CA HIS A 490 4.36 13.61 -12.60
C HIS A 490 4.16 15.02 -12.02
N GLU A 491 4.35 16.06 -12.83
CA GLU A 491 4.08 17.43 -12.40
C GLU A 491 2.57 17.71 -12.25
N ALA A 492 1.76 17.26 -13.20
CA ALA A 492 0.31 17.35 -13.13
C ALA A 492 -0.24 16.61 -11.89
N GLU A 493 0.27 15.40 -11.62
CA GLU A 493 -0.01 14.58 -10.45
C GLU A 493 0.31 15.36 -9.17
N ALA A 494 1.53 15.89 -9.03
CA ALA A 494 1.94 16.65 -7.85
C ALA A 494 1.03 17.86 -7.59
N ARG A 495 0.64 18.59 -8.64
CA ARG A 495 -0.28 19.73 -8.54
C ARG A 495 -1.69 19.29 -8.15
N ILE A 496 -2.22 18.22 -8.75
CA ILE A 496 -3.54 17.68 -8.43
C ILE A 496 -3.57 17.23 -6.97
N VAL A 497 -2.56 16.48 -6.51
CA VAL A 497 -2.46 15.99 -5.13
C VAL A 497 -2.37 17.14 -4.14
N GLU A 498 -1.58 18.18 -4.43
CA GLU A 498 -1.52 19.36 -3.58
C GLU A 498 -2.85 20.13 -3.56
N ALA A 499 -3.51 20.27 -4.71
CA ALA A 499 -4.84 20.88 -4.78
C ALA A 499 -5.87 20.07 -3.98
N LEU A 500 -5.83 18.74 -4.01
CA LEU A 500 -6.70 17.86 -3.22
C LEU A 500 -6.48 18.09 -1.72
N ARG A 501 -5.23 18.23 -1.29
CA ARG A 501 -4.88 18.56 0.09
C ARG A 501 -5.50 19.89 0.52
N VAL A 502 -5.29 20.95 -0.26
CA VAL A 502 -5.85 22.29 0.03
C VAL A 502 -7.38 22.23 0.02
N PHE A 503 -8.00 21.48 -0.89
CA PHE A 503 -9.44 21.28 -0.96
C PHE A 503 -10.02 20.64 0.29
N ALA A 504 -9.31 19.65 0.86
CA ALA A 504 -9.68 18.98 2.10
C ALA A 504 -9.51 19.87 3.35
N GLU A 505 -8.47 20.71 3.38
CA GLU A 505 -8.14 21.56 4.53
C GLU A 505 -9.00 22.84 4.61
N THR A 506 -9.41 23.42 3.49
CA THR A 506 -10.15 24.71 3.42
C THR A 506 -11.67 24.58 3.61
N ALA A 507 -12.16 23.40 3.98
CA ALA A 507 -13.58 23.10 4.04
C ALA A 507 -14.26 23.60 5.34
N PRO A 508 -15.49 24.14 5.29
CA PRO A 508 -16.30 24.36 6.48
C PRO A 508 -16.45 23.08 7.30
N ALA A 509 -16.53 23.18 8.64
CA ALA A 509 -16.47 22.02 9.55
C ALA A 509 -17.42 20.85 9.19
N THR A 510 -18.60 21.14 8.63
CA THR A 510 -19.62 20.16 8.21
C THR A 510 -19.37 19.56 6.82
N ALA A 511 -18.70 20.26 5.91
CA ALA A 511 -18.28 19.75 4.59
C ALA A 511 -16.89 19.08 4.63
N SER A 512 -16.13 19.34 5.69
CA SER A 512 -14.73 18.96 5.85
C SER A 512 -14.48 17.45 5.83
N VAL A 513 -15.41 16.64 6.33
CA VAL A 513 -15.25 15.18 6.32
C VAL A 513 -15.46 14.62 4.91
N ARG A 514 -16.53 15.05 4.23
CA ARG A 514 -16.84 14.62 2.85
C ARG A 514 -15.74 15.01 1.87
N ARG A 515 -15.22 16.25 1.96
CA ARG A 515 -14.07 16.69 1.14
C ARG A 515 -12.79 15.93 1.46
N ARG A 516 -12.56 15.53 2.72
CA ARG A 516 -11.41 14.69 3.09
C ARG A 516 -11.50 13.28 2.51
N LEU A 517 -12.66 12.64 2.61
CA LEU A 517 -12.89 11.32 1.99
C LEU A 517 -12.66 11.42 0.48
N PHE A 518 -13.34 12.38 -0.18
CA PHE A 518 -13.13 12.68 -1.60
C PHE A 518 -11.64 12.86 -1.95
N ALA A 519 -10.92 13.69 -1.19
CA ALA A 519 -9.51 13.95 -1.46
C ALA A 519 -8.61 12.73 -1.22
N GLY A 520 -8.96 11.89 -0.25
CA GLY A 520 -8.30 10.62 0.03
C GLY A 520 -8.44 9.66 -1.15
N ASP A 521 -9.68 9.33 -1.53
CA ASP A 521 -9.94 8.38 -2.62
C ASP A 521 -9.36 8.90 -3.95
N ALA A 522 -9.45 10.21 -4.20
CA ALA A 522 -8.88 10.82 -5.40
C ALA A 522 -7.35 10.74 -5.44
N ALA A 523 -6.67 10.98 -4.31
CA ALA A 523 -5.23 10.87 -4.24
C ALA A 523 -4.76 9.42 -4.45
N GLN A 524 -5.49 8.44 -3.90
CA GLN A 524 -5.22 7.02 -4.14
C GLN A 524 -5.46 6.63 -5.60
N GLY A 525 -6.55 7.10 -6.21
CA GLY A 525 -6.83 6.87 -7.62
C GLY A 525 -5.77 7.45 -8.56
N VAL A 526 -5.30 8.66 -8.27
CA VAL A 526 -4.18 9.29 -9.00
C VAL A 526 -2.90 8.48 -8.86
N ALA A 527 -2.57 8.03 -7.64
CA ALA A 527 -1.40 7.18 -7.39
C ALA A 527 -1.49 5.80 -8.10
N LEU A 528 -2.69 5.21 -8.19
CA LEU A 528 -2.89 3.95 -8.93
C LEU A 528 -2.62 4.15 -10.43
N ILE A 529 -3.07 5.27 -10.99
CA ILE A 529 -2.84 5.62 -12.40
C ILE A 529 -1.34 5.74 -12.68
N ASP A 530 -0.58 6.37 -11.77
CA ASP A 530 0.87 6.47 -11.87
C ASP A 530 1.54 5.08 -11.89
N VAL A 531 1.12 4.19 -10.99
CA VAL A 531 1.63 2.81 -10.94
C VAL A 531 1.34 2.04 -12.23
N VAL A 532 0.10 2.07 -12.75
CA VAL A 532 -0.25 1.30 -13.96
C VAL A 532 0.31 1.90 -15.26
N ARG A 533 0.85 3.11 -15.21
CA ARG A 533 1.60 3.73 -16.31
C ARG A 533 3.10 3.47 -16.21
N THR A 534 3.60 3.20 -15.01
CA THR A 534 5.00 2.93 -14.77
C THR A 534 5.40 1.57 -15.31
N GLN A 535 6.61 1.48 -15.88
CA GLN A 535 7.21 0.23 -16.32
C GLN A 535 8.26 -0.23 -15.31
N PHE A 536 8.24 -1.53 -14.99
CA PHE A 536 9.01 -2.14 -13.90
C PHE A 536 10.10 -3.10 -14.39
N ASP A 537 11.21 -3.19 -13.67
CA ASP A 537 12.25 -4.19 -13.93
C ASP A 537 11.84 -5.56 -13.37
N VAL A 538 11.11 -5.55 -12.25
CA VAL A 538 10.64 -6.76 -11.56
C VAL A 538 9.17 -6.63 -11.18
N VAL A 539 8.41 -7.69 -11.40
CA VAL A 539 7.06 -7.85 -10.84
C VAL A 539 7.02 -9.14 -10.02
N LEU A 540 6.66 -9.06 -8.74
CA LEU A 540 6.59 -10.21 -7.82
C LEU A 540 5.17 -10.32 -7.27
N MET A 541 4.55 -11.50 -7.33
CA MET A 541 3.14 -11.61 -6.96
C MET A 541 2.73 -12.96 -6.35
N ASN A 542 1.80 -12.87 -5.41
CA ASN A 542 0.85 -13.92 -5.05
C ASN A 542 -0.56 -13.39 -5.37
N PRO A 543 -1.00 -13.47 -6.64
CA PRO A 543 -2.24 -12.84 -7.08
C PRO A 543 -3.48 -13.58 -6.52
N PRO A 544 -4.65 -12.93 -6.49
CA PRO A 544 -5.88 -13.59 -6.11
C PRO A 544 -6.25 -14.73 -7.08
N PHE A 545 -6.87 -15.78 -6.54
CA PHE A 545 -7.27 -16.98 -7.26
C PHE A 545 -8.78 -16.99 -7.55
N GLY A 546 -9.15 -17.63 -8.66
CA GLY A 546 -10.53 -17.92 -9.02
C GLY A 546 -11.21 -16.79 -9.79
N ALA A 547 -12.54 -16.71 -9.65
CA ALA A 547 -13.35 -15.78 -10.42
C ALA A 547 -13.24 -14.33 -9.92
N CYS A 548 -13.27 -13.39 -10.86
CA CYS A 548 -13.48 -11.97 -10.58
C CYS A 548 -14.85 -11.73 -9.91
N SER A 549 -14.99 -10.59 -9.23
CA SER A 549 -16.24 -10.23 -8.58
C SER A 549 -17.38 -10.07 -9.58
N LEU A 550 -18.62 -10.32 -9.12
CA LEU A 550 -19.80 -10.18 -9.97
C LEU A 550 -19.94 -8.75 -10.53
N ALA A 551 -19.56 -7.74 -9.75
CA ALA A 551 -19.61 -6.33 -10.14
C ALA A 551 -18.67 -6.01 -11.32
N ALA A 552 -17.45 -6.56 -11.31
CA ALA A 552 -16.44 -6.27 -12.34
C ALA A 552 -16.40 -7.28 -13.50
N LYS A 553 -17.10 -8.42 -13.39
CA LYS A 553 -17.04 -9.54 -14.35
C LYS A 553 -17.12 -9.11 -15.82
N LYS A 554 -18.10 -8.27 -16.19
CA LYS A 554 -18.28 -7.84 -17.59
C LYS A 554 -17.09 -7.03 -18.11
N LYS A 555 -16.55 -6.12 -17.30
CA LYS A 555 -15.38 -5.30 -17.67
C LYS A 555 -14.13 -6.17 -17.71
N PHE A 556 -13.94 -7.04 -16.73
CA PHE A 556 -12.85 -8.00 -16.65
C PHE A 556 -12.78 -8.90 -17.89
N GLU A 557 -13.88 -9.57 -18.24
CA GLU A 557 -13.92 -10.49 -19.40
C GLU A 557 -13.65 -9.78 -20.73
N LYS A 558 -14.07 -8.50 -20.83
CA LYS A 558 -13.79 -7.66 -22.01
C LYS A 558 -12.32 -7.27 -22.10
N SER A 559 -11.70 -6.93 -20.98
CA SER A 559 -10.29 -6.51 -20.93
C SER A 559 -9.32 -7.68 -21.07
N TYR A 560 -9.67 -8.86 -20.54
CA TYR A 560 -8.79 -10.03 -20.47
C TYR A 560 -9.41 -11.26 -21.15
N PRO A 561 -9.75 -11.21 -22.46
CA PRO A 561 -10.46 -12.30 -23.13
C PRO A 561 -9.66 -13.61 -23.19
N ARG A 562 -8.32 -13.54 -23.07
CA ARG A 562 -7.38 -14.68 -23.10
C ARG A 562 -7.28 -15.40 -21.74
N THR A 563 -7.47 -14.67 -20.65
CA THR A 563 -7.19 -15.10 -19.27
C THR A 563 -8.39 -14.97 -18.34
N LYS A 564 -9.56 -14.57 -18.85
CA LYS A 564 -10.83 -14.42 -18.10
C LYS A 564 -11.30 -15.62 -17.27
N ASN A 565 -10.68 -16.78 -17.44
CA ASN A 565 -11.05 -17.99 -16.72
C ASN A 565 -10.61 -17.94 -15.24
N ASP A 566 -9.57 -17.17 -14.91
CA ASP A 566 -9.08 -17.02 -13.54
C ASP A 566 -8.32 -15.70 -13.37
N LEU A 567 -8.50 -15.05 -12.22
CA LEU A 567 -7.82 -13.81 -11.87
C LEU A 567 -6.29 -13.94 -11.91
N TYR A 568 -5.70 -15.03 -11.41
CA TYR A 568 -4.24 -15.12 -11.36
C TYR A 568 -3.62 -15.06 -12.75
N ALA A 569 -4.30 -15.63 -13.76
CA ALA A 569 -3.80 -15.62 -15.13
C ALA A 569 -3.85 -14.22 -15.74
N ALA A 570 -4.90 -13.45 -15.43
CA ALA A 570 -5.00 -12.06 -15.84
C ALA A 570 -3.98 -11.16 -15.12
N PHE A 571 -3.69 -11.43 -13.85
CA PHE A 571 -2.62 -10.74 -13.10
C PHE A 571 -1.24 -11.03 -13.72
N VAL A 572 -0.97 -12.26 -14.15
CA VAL A 572 0.28 -12.59 -14.84
C VAL A 572 0.36 -11.89 -16.20
N GLU A 573 -0.73 -11.91 -17.00
CA GLU A 573 -0.80 -11.16 -18.27
C GLU A 573 -0.52 -9.68 -18.03
N ARG A 574 -1.19 -9.08 -17.05
CA ARG A 574 -1.02 -7.67 -16.71
C ARG A 574 0.38 -7.36 -16.17
N GLY A 575 0.95 -8.23 -15.35
CA GLY A 575 2.31 -8.07 -14.84
C GLY A 575 3.34 -8.05 -15.97
N ILE A 576 3.18 -8.90 -17.00
CA ILE A 576 4.04 -8.88 -18.20
C ILE A 576 3.90 -7.56 -18.97
N GLU A 577 2.69 -7.01 -19.10
CA GLU A 577 2.47 -5.71 -19.75
C GLU A 577 3.18 -4.56 -19.02
N LEU A 578 3.23 -4.62 -17.69
CA LEU A 578 3.86 -3.61 -16.83
C LEU A 578 5.40 -3.78 -16.73
N LEU A 579 5.97 -4.88 -17.21
CA LEU A 579 7.42 -5.05 -17.24
C LEU A 579 8.09 -4.27 -18.36
N GLN A 580 9.25 -3.70 -18.09
CA GLN A 580 10.18 -3.24 -19.13
C GLN A 580 10.66 -4.42 -19.98
N SER A 581 11.17 -4.14 -21.18
CA SER A 581 11.81 -5.15 -22.02
C SER A 581 12.89 -5.89 -21.23
N HIS A 582 12.85 -7.23 -21.25
CA HIS A 582 13.73 -8.13 -20.47
C HIS A 582 13.54 -8.06 -18.95
N GLY A 583 12.53 -7.35 -18.47
CA GLY A 583 12.11 -7.43 -17.08
C GLY A 583 11.66 -8.84 -16.70
N LEU A 584 11.69 -9.13 -15.40
CA LEU A 584 11.39 -10.46 -14.86
C LEU A 584 10.15 -10.45 -13.98
N LEU A 585 9.26 -11.40 -14.18
CA LEU A 585 8.07 -11.60 -13.35
C LEU A 585 8.23 -12.88 -12.54
N GLY A 586 8.07 -12.82 -11.23
CA GLY A 586 7.98 -13.98 -10.35
C GLY A 586 6.57 -14.13 -9.80
N ALA A 587 5.95 -15.31 -9.95
CA ALA A 587 4.61 -15.55 -9.45
C ALA A 587 4.48 -16.92 -8.78
N ILE A 588 3.68 -16.97 -7.71
CA ILE A 588 3.10 -18.20 -7.18
C ILE A 588 1.63 -18.25 -7.58
N THR A 589 1.22 -19.28 -8.32
CA THR A 589 -0.17 -19.45 -8.76
C THR A 589 -0.65 -20.90 -8.64
N SER A 590 -1.90 -21.17 -9.01
CA SER A 590 -2.43 -22.53 -9.03
C SER A 590 -1.75 -23.30 -10.17
N ARG A 591 -1.19 -24.48 -9.87
CA ARG A 591 -0.52 -25.30 -10.89
C ARG A 591 -1.47 -25.74 -12.01
N THR A 592 -2.79 -25.72 -11.76
CA THR A 592 -3.82 -26.14 -12.73
C THR A 592 -3.75 -25.39 -14.06
N GLY A 593 -3.28 -24.13 -14.06
CA GLY A 593 -3.08 -23.33 -15.27
C GLY A 593 -2.10 -23.94 -16.27
N PHE A 594 -1.22 -24.82 -15.81
CA PHE A 594 -0.23 -25.50 -16.65
C PHE A 594 -0.78 -26.75 -17.35
N PHE A 595 -1.94 -27.28 -16.92
CA PHE A 595 -2.47 -28.56 -17.41
C PHE A 595 -3.85 -28.44 -18.05
N LEU A 596 -4.72 -27.55 -17.55
CA LEU A 596 -6.10 -27.46 -18.02
C LEU A 596 -6.20 -26.87 -19.43
N SER A 597 -7.11 -27.41 -20.25
CA SER A 597 -7.36 -26.95 -21.62
C SER A 597 -7.89 -25.51 -21.67
N SER A 598 -8.64 -25.08 -20.66
CA SER A 598 -9.13 -23.69 -20.53
C SER A 598 -8.00 -22.66 -20.45
N PHE A 599 -6.79 -23.04 -20.06
CA PHE A 599 -5.61 -22.17 -19.98
C PHE A 599 -4.67 -22.31 -21.19
N GLN A 600 -5.07 -23.00 -22.26
CA GLN A 600 -4.21 -23.19 -23.43
C GLN A 600 -3.75 -21.86 -24.03
N LYS A 601 -4.65 -20.87 -24.18
CA LYS A 601 -4.29 -19.53 -24.67
C LYS A 601 -3.29 -18.82 -23.77
N TRP A 602 -3.46 -18.93 -22.45
CA TRP A 602 -2.51 -18.34 -21.50
C TRP A 602 -1.11 -18.94 -21.68
N ARG A 603 -1.00 -20.26 -21.86
CA ARG A 603 0.30 -20.91 -22.12
C ARG A 603 0.89 -20.54 -23.47
N GLU A 604 0.13 -20.67 -24.56
CA GLU A 604 0.65 -20.53 -25.92
C GLU A 604 0.82 -19.09 -26.38
N GLU A 605 -0.08 -18.19 -25.98
CA GLU A 605 -0.08 -16.80 -26.45
C GLU A 605 0.67 -15.87 -25.51
N ILE A 606 0.68 -16.14 -24.19
CA ILE A 606 1.28 -15.24 -23.20
C ILE A 606 2.60 -15.84 -22.71
N LEU A 607 2.57 -16.99 -22.05
CA LEU A 607 3.80 -17.57 -21.47
C LEU A 607 4.83 -17.90 -22.55
N MET A 608 4.48 -18.64 -23.62
CA MET A 608 5.48 -19.07 -24.60
C MET A 608 5.91 -17.98 -25.59
N LYS A 609 5.05 -17.01 -25.90
CA LYS A 609 5.33 -15.99 -26.92
C LYS A 609 5.78 -14.65 -26.34
N GLU A 610 5.14 -14.18 -25.27
CA GLU A 610 5.40 -12.86 -24.71
C GLU A 610 6.43 -12.91 -23.58
N ALA A 611 6.37 -13.90 -22.70
CA ALA A 611 7.30 -14.01 -21.57
C ALA A 611 7.59 -15.47 -21.16
N PRO A 612 8.53 -16.17 -21.84
CA PRO A 612 8.86 -17.57 -21.55
C PRO A 612 9.36 -17.78 -20.11
N PRO A 613 9.02 -18.92 -19.48
CA PRO A 613 9.55 -19.26 -18.17
C PRO A 613 11.07 -19.41 -18.18
N THR A 614 11.73 -18.82 -17.20
CA THR A 614 13.17 -18.97 -16.95
C THR A 614 13.44 -20.00 -15.86
N VAL A 615 12.56 -20.09 -14.86
CA VAL A 615 12.63 -21.07 -13.77
C VAL A 615 11.22 -21.50 -13.39
N PHE A 616 11.03 -22.77 -13.07
CA PHE A 616 9.75 -23.34 -12.67
C PHE A 616 9.92 -24.34 -11.52
N ALA A 617 9.08 -24.21 -10.48
CA ALA A 617 8.99 -25.13 -9.36
C ALA A 617 7.53 -25.54 -9.14
N ASP A 618 7.26 -26.83 -9.25
CA ASP A 618 5.98 -27.44 -8.89
C ASP A 618 5.98 -27.75 -7.40
N LEU A 619 5.17 -27.05 -6.62
CA LEU A 619 5.22 -27.13 -5.15
C LEU A 619 4.18 -28.08 -4.55
N GLY A 620 3.16 -28.49 -5.33
CA GLY A 620 2.11 -29.39 -4.88
C GLY A 620 1.17 -28.78 -3.82
N GLU A 621 0.61 -29.62 -2.94
CA GLU A 621 -0.32 -29.23 -1.88
C GLU A 621 0.37 -28.72 -0.59
N GLY A 622 -0.35 -27.94 0.22
CA GLY A 622 0.07 -27.59 1.58
C GLY A 622 1.03 -26.41 1.71
N VAL A 623 1.31 -25.71 0.61
CA VAL A 623 2.25 -24.57 0.57
C VAL A 623 1.63 -23.29 1.14
N MET A 624 0.39 -22.99 0.78
CA MET A 624 -0.33 -21.80 1.25
C MET A 624 -1.27 -22.21 2.38
N ASP A 625 -0.98 -21.77 3.60
CA ASP A 625 -1.79 -22.07 4.78
C ASP A 625 -3.26 -21.66 4.54
N ALA A 626 -4.18 -22.62 4.75
CA ALA A 626 -5.62 -22.49 4.54
C ALA A 626 -6.12 -22.37 3.08
N ALA A 627 -5.26 -22.46 2.07
CA ALA A 627 -5.67 -22.63 0.68
C ALA A 627 -5.77 -24.12 0.32
N ASN A 628 -6.91 -24.57 -0.22
CA ASN A 628 -7.02 -25.90 -0.82
C ASN A 628 -6.61 -25.85 -2.31
N VAL A 629 -5.38 -25.41 -2.56
CA VAL A 629 -4.83 -25.17 -3.90
C VAL A 629 -3.46 -25.82 -4.01
N GLU A 630 -3.25 -26.58 -5.08
CA GLU A 630 -1.92 -27.02 -5.48
C GLU A 630 -1.17 -25.88 -6.17
N ALA A 631 0.03 -25.55 -5.69
CA ALA A 631 0.76 -24.36 -6.09
C ALA A 631 1.93 -24.65 -7.05
N ALA A 632 2.22 -23.69 -7.93
CA ALA A 632 3.47 -23.62 -8.69
C ALA A 632 4.09 -22.23 -8.52
N ALA A 633 5.41 -22.17 -8.38
CA ALA A 633 6.18 -20.93 -8.35
C ALA A 633 7.09 -20.87 -9.58
N TYR A 634 7.08 -19.77 -10.31
CA TYR A 634 7.83 -19.64 -11.56
C TYR A 634 8.24 -18.20 -11.85
N CYS A 635 9.33 -18.06 -12.59
CA CYS A 635 9.83 -16.80 -13.10
C CYS A 635 9.69 -16.76 -14.62
N LEU A 636 9.29 -15.61 -15.16
CA LEU A 636 9.10 -15.34 -16.58
C LEU A 636 9.98 -14.16 -17.00
N MET A 637 10.46 -14.16 -18.25
CA MET A 637 11.21 -13.04 -18.80
C MET A 637 10.49 -12.43 -19.99
N LYS A 638 10.17 -11.14 -19.94
CA LYS A 638 9.53 -10.44 -21.05
C LYS A 638 10.46 -10.41 -22.28
N GLY A 639 9.93 -10.82 -23.43
CA GLY A 639 10.65 -10.79 -24.70
C GLY A 639 11.03 -9.37 -25.15
N GLN A 640 11.78 -9.27 -26.25
CA GLN A 640 12.01 -7.98 -26.92
C GLN A 640 10.75 -7.64 -27.71
N SER A 641 10.04 -6.58 -27.32
CA SER A 641 8.93 -5.99 -28.09
C SER A 641 9.38 -4.74 -28.81
#